data_AF-A0A1J4KKT8-F1
#
_entry.id   AF-A0A1J4KKT8-F1
#
_cell.length_a   1.000
_cell.length_b   1.000
_cell.length_c   1.000
_cell.angle_alpha   90.00
_cell.angle_beta   90.00
_cell.angle_gamma   90.00
#
_symmetry.space_group_name_H-M   'P 1'
#
loop_
_entity.id
_entity.type
_entity.pdbx_description
1 polymer ?
#
loop_
_entity_poly.entity_id
_entity_poly.type
_entity_poly.pdbx_seq_one_letter_code
_entity_poly.pdbx_strand_id
1 'polypeptide(L)'
;MLSGTSFIVTFNLRSNFHGDAVPIVYGSIKELGGGDPADGIEMTKTDNIYNFTAKIVFPKPVDANEIWYAYCFRPCFGAIVPESVPRRFMPRLEATAELYDTIDQVTSVGDLLIHFHVRCFTEFGQHLYLTGNLPQLGEWDPDSAIQLFYEGNKDYWTCNVRFPLSAKSRKIEYKYFRSFNGNRTEWESEENHKIFLGPVTSPAVIELADTFRWKDSSLKSLTRAPFIDVINSRKEIDLEKPPKIFPNEAKPGLVNTRFNVVCPNVKKHQSLLLVGSSPELGEWKVENAVKLNGYNFPQWSADIEFKRSSLPFEYKFVVVGDEEEEIEIEIASDDSELQPNSSNQINPIELQNQSHNFEPNEENEKMNESQMNNKLTKKKTIKEKRIITKIIWESEGNRFCPGVTSKIISDFYPVTMIVNNWYVNPNPRLFKGLGIYSPLFSVRSNDSCGIGQYTDIKGLVDVCEKIGSKMIQLLPIFDTTDVGDWPDSYPYRQVSCFALHPIYINLLMTLDSLPSDIYNDIQTTKWHFEQKFVVDYPTVYSYKMKMLKRIYNEVVINEINDNIEFSKFVDQEGEWLRPYALFCYLRDKFGTSDFHNWPKFSKISRREINSQCAKHSDDLQFIYWVQYICDKQFKDARDYASSKGVVLKGDLPIGVNFNSVECWAYPKNFRLDMCSGAPPDEFSEDGQNWGFPTYDWDYMESNGFQWWEMRLRRMYDLFQVLRIDHILGFFRIWEIPRDSCVRGILGHFFPCLPVSKPDLEARGLYDIERYVQPYIRWHLIEKKFGTEFGENVALKVAHKYFNRRGFDSHDDYYDFKPEFNTEKKIEESLRNEFPNDKRKRRIYQKYLFELLSNVMLIHDPQRPGCYHVRTNMTIESNGNESSTWQELPEPAHSRMKELYDYFTFHRHNDLWLSKAGKKLSVLENTTNMLICAEDLGQLTDRIVDCIKSSSLLSLHVQRMPKSIHQKFDEVGQFDYLSVCCPATHDMSTLRGWWEENRDQICEFWKTQLKRDDNPPFTCEPWILEEIIKQNMESNSMWAVFLLQDLTDLIPNFRRQSPQDERINIPSDPRHHWRYRYPYSIDELLNCQEFSNKMKMLAETTHRL
;
A
#
# COMPACT_ATOMS: atom_id res chain seq x y z
N MET A 1 68.28 10.54 45.27
CA MET A 1 69.00 10.30 44.00
C MET A 1 68.00 9.66 43.06
N LEU A 2 67.51 10.21 41.95
CA LEU A 2 67.71 11.46 41.22
C LEU A 2 66.38 12.24 41.18
N SER A 3 66.52 13.56 41.10
CA SER A 3 65.49 14.55 40.82
C SER A 3 64.40 14.10 39.84
N GLY A 4 63.17 14.51 40.12
CA GLY A 4 62.06 14.51 39.17
C GLY A 4 62.39 15.38 37.95
N THR A 5 63.11 14.80 37.00
CA THR A 5 63.29 15.37 35.68
C THR A 5 62.09 14.92 34.86
N SER A 6 61.03 15.71 34.92
CA SER A 6 60.12 15.80 33.78
C SER A 6 60.95 16.21 32.57
N PHE A 7 60.65 15.63 31.42
CA PHE A 7 61.31 16.01 30.17
C PHE A 7 60.30 16.73 29.28
N ILE A 8 60.79 17.67 28.49
CA ILE A 8 59.96 18.47 27.60
C ILE A 8 60.02 17.83 26.22
N VAL A 9 58.88 17.64 25.59
CA VAL A 9 58.82 17.30 24.17
C VAL A 9 58.31 18.52 23.43
N THR A 10 59.12 19.04 22.52
CA THR A 10 58.71 20.12 21.60
C THR A 10 58.21 19.49 20.32
N PHE A 11 56.92 19.63 20.02
CA PHE A 11 56.34 19.26 18.74
C PHE A 11 56.50 20.44 17.79
N ASN A 12 57.24 20.24 16.71
CA ASN A 12 57.44 21.20 15.64
C ASN A 12 56.66 20.73 14.42
N LEU A 13 55.69 21.51 13.98
CA LEU A 13 54.90 21.25 12.79
C LEU A 13 55.21 22.29 11.72
N ARG A 14 55.73 21.84 10.57
CA ARG A 14 55.82 22.66 9.37
C ARG A 14 54.60 22.40 8.48
N SER A 15 53.76 23.42 8.28
CA SER A 15 52.50 23.33 7.53
C SER A 15 52.34 24.52 6.58
N ASN A 16 51.92 24.27 5.34
CA ASN A 16 51.61 25.29 4.33
C ASN A 16 50.18 25.86 4.47
N PHE A 17 49.50 25.61 5.60
CA PHE A 17 48.15 26.09 5.85
C PHE A 17 48.08 27.63 5.95
N HIS A 18 47.12 28.23 5.25
CA HIS A 18 46.99 29.69 5.06
C HIS A 18 45.74 30.31 5.75
N GLY A 19 45.05 29.59 6.64
CA GLY A 19 43.87 30.10 7.36
C GLY A 19 44.14 30.53 8.82
N ASP A 20 43.13 31.14 9.46
CA ASP A 20 43.15 31.61 10.86
C ASP A 20 42.96 30.48 11.91
N ALA A 21 42.99 29.22 11.48
CA ALA A 21 42.83 28.08 12.37
C ALA A 21 44.10 27.82 13.18
N VAL A 22 43.94 27.53 14.47
CA VAL A 22 45.04 27.23 15.40
C VAL A 22 45.38 25.74 15.26
N PRO A 23 46.61 25.37 14.86
CA PRO A 23 47.00 23.97 14.84
C PRO A 23 47.07 23.42 16.27
N ILE A 24 46.62 22.19 16.43
CA ILE A 24 46.57 21.47 17.70
C ILE A 24 47.32 20.16 17.54
N VAL A 25 48.11 19.82 18.58
CA VAL A 25 48.63 18.47 18.75
C VAL A 25 47.82 17.76 19.84
N TYR A 26 47.33 16.56 19.53
CA TYR A 26 46.57 15.73 20.47
C TYR A 26 47.00 14.27 20.35
N GLY A 27 46.59 13.42 21.29
CA GLY A 27 47.10 12.07 21.39
C GLY A 27 46.54 11.28 22.56
N SER A 28 46.80 9.98 22.55
CA SER A 28 46.27 8.96 23.47
C SER A 28 46.40 9.23 24.97
N ILE A 29 47.33 10.07 25.41
CA ILE A 29 47.56 10.33 26.84
C ILE A 29 46.96 11.66 27.27
N LYS A 30 46.73 11.80 28.58
CA LYS A 30 46.09 12.99 29.17
C LYS A 30 46.83 14.29 28.85
N GLU A 31 48.15 14.28 28.84
CA GLU A 31 49.00 15.43 28.51
C GLU A 31 48.86 15.88 27.04
N LEU A 32 48.26 15.03 26.20
CA LEU A 32 47.91 15.26 24.80
C LEU A 32 46.38 15.23 24.57
N GLY A 33 45.56 15.43 25.60
CA GLY A 33 44.10 15.47 25.46
C GLY A 33 43.38 14.11 25.48
N GLY A 34 44.07 13.02 25.82
CA GLY A 34 43.44 11.71 26.08
C GLY A 34 42.75 11.06 24.88
N GLY A 35 43.15 11.45 23.67
CA GLY A 35 42.55 11.02 22.40
C GLY A 35 41.46 11.95 21.88
N ASP A 36 41.04 12.95 22.66
CA ASP A 36 40.09 13.97 22.23
C ASP A 36 40.84 15.22 21.69
N PRO A 37 40.65 15.57 20.40
CA PRO A 37 41.16 16.81 19.83
C PRO A 37 40.76 18.09 20.59
N ALA A 38 39.65 18.08 21.33
CA ALA A 38 39.14 19.23 22.08
C ALA A 38 40.03 19.60 23.27
N ASP A 39 40.62 18.59 23.87
CA ASP A 39 41.54 18.75 24.99
C ASP A 39 43.01 18.75 24.52
N GLY A 40 43.23 18.77 23.19
CA GLY A 40 44.55 18.88 22.58
C GLY A 40 45.23 20.22 22.84
N ILE A 41 46.56 20.24 22.70
CA ILE A 41 47.39 21.41 22.96
C ILE A 41 47.52 22.28 21.71
N GLU A 42 47.13 23.55 21.84
CA GLU A 42 47.33 24.55 20.80
C GLU A 42 48.82 24.83 20.55
N MET A 43 49.19 24.88 19.28
CA MET A 43 50.56 25.15 18.85
C MET A 43 50.72 26.64 18.52
N THR A 44 51.79 27.24 19.03
CA THR A 44 52.15 28.64 18.79
C THR A 44 52.96 28.80 17.49
N LYS A 45 52.60 29.80 16.69
CA LYS A 45 53.34 30.19 15.48
C LYS A 45 54.71 30.76 15.84
N THR A 46 55.75 30.32 15.14
CA THR A 46 57.13 30.82 15.31
C THR A 46 57.48 31.89 14.27
N ASP A 47 58.66 32.52 14.37
CA ASP A 47 59.11 33.62 13.49
C ASP A 47 59.09 33.28 11.98
N ASN A 48 59.02 32.00 11.62
CA ASN A 48 58.77 31.54 10.25
C ASN A 48 57.28 31.20 10.07
N ILE A 49 56.67 31.77 9.03
CA ILE A 49 55.21 31.75 8.75
C ILE A 49 54.59 30.34 8.75
N TYR A 50 55.40 29.31 8.46
CA TYR A 50 54.96 27.93 8.28
C TYR A 50 55.30 26.98 9.44
N ASN A 51 55.91 27.46 10.52
CA ASN A 51 56.39 26.61 11.61
C ASN A 51 55.62 26.88 12.90
N PHE A 52 55.00 25.83 13.45
CA PHE A 52 54.23 25.85 14.69
C PHE A 52 54.89 24.98 15.75
N THR A 53 54.79 25.39 17.01
CA THR A 53 55.43 24.69 18.13
C THR A 53 54.51 24.54 19.34
N ALA A 54 54.50 23.35 19.94
CA ALA A 54 53.92 23.10 21.25
C ALA A 54 54.94 22.40 22.14
N LYS A 55 55.13 22.90 23.37
CA LYS A 55 56.03 22.30 24.36
C LYS A 55 55.21 21.64 25.45
N ILE A 56 55.37 20.34 25.61
CA ILE A 56 54.58 19.54 26.53
C ILE A 56 55.52 18.84 27.51
N VAL A 57 55.15 18.85 28.79
CA VAL A 57 55.94 18.28 29.89
C VAL A 57 55.44 16.88 30.19
N PHE A 58 56.31 15.88 30.07
CA PHE A 58 55.96 14.47 30.30
C PHE A 58 56.54 13.94 31.62
N PRO A 59 55.79 13.14 32.39
CA PRO A 59 56.31 12.37 33.51
C PRO A 59 57.03 11.07 33.03
N LYS A 60 58.14 10.67 33.68
CA LYS A 60 58.95 9.48 33.31
C LYS A 60 58.26 8.14 33.66
N PRO A 61 58.57 7.03 32.96
CA PRO A 61 58.67 6.87 31.51
C PRO A 61 57.38 6.24 30.96
N VAL A 62 57.03 6.60 29.72
CA VAL A 62 55.83 6.11 29.07
C VAL A 62 56.21 5.11 27.96
N ASP A 63 55.54 3.96 27.92
CA ASP A 63 55.90 2.87 27.01
C ASP A 63 55.55 3.29 25.56
N ALA A 64 56.59 3.49 24.75
CA ALA A 64 56.53 4.28 23.53
C ALA A 64 55.70 3.66 22.40
N ASN A 65 55.36 2.37 22.50
CA ASN A 65 54.64 1.65 21.46
C ASN A 65 53.11 1.79 21.54
N GLU A 66 52.55 2.35 22.63
CA GLU A 66 51.09 2.52 22.78
C GLU A 66 50.65 3.98 22.68
N ILE A 67 51.60 4.93 22.66
CA ILE A 67 51.27 6.35 22.64
C ILE A 67 51.30 6.87 21.23
N TRP A 68 50.13 7.24 20.73
CA TRP A 68 50.01 7.97 19.49
C TRP A 68 49.73 9.46 19.74
N TYR A 69 50.18 10.27 18.79
CA TYR A 69 49.82 11.67 18.63
C TYR A 69 49.44 11.95 17.17
N ALA A 70 48.65 13.00 16.96
CA ALA A 70 48.22 13.50 15.66
C ALA A 70 48.06 15.02 15.72
N TYR A 71 47.89 15.63 14.56
CA TYR A 71 47.64 17.06 14.42
C TYR A 71 46.24 17.28 13.83
N CYS A 72 45.58 18.34 14.28
CA CYS A 72 44.35 18.88 13.68
C CYS A 72 44.36 20.41 13.71
N PHE A 73 43.35 21.04 13.12
CA PHE A 73 43.20 22.49 13.11
C PHE A 73 41.89 22.89 13.79
N ARG A 74 41.97 23.82 14.74
CA ARG A 74 40.81 24.43 15.42
C ARG A 74 40.49 25.77 14.76
N PRO A 75 39.37 25.91 14.04
CA PRO A 75 38.91 27.19 13.52
C PRO A 75 38.61 28.16 14.66
N CYS A 76 38.66 29.46 14.37
CA CYS A 76 38.33 30.56 15.28
C CYS A 76 36.86 30.57 15.79
N PHE A 77 36.04 29.60 15.39
CA PHE A 77 34.65 29.42 15.82
C PHE A 77 34.37 27.99 16.31
N GLY A 78 35.06 27.56 17.37
CA GLY A 78 34.58 26.57 18.35
C GLY A 78 34.39 25.09 17.96
N ALA A 79 34.26 24.72 16.68
CA ALA A 79 34.10 23.33 16.26
C ALA A 79 35.40 22.79 15.66
N ILE A 80 35.89 21.66 16.17
CA ILE A 80 37.14 21.05 15.72
C ILE A 80 36.89 20.33 14.40
N VAL A 81 37.63 20.72 13.37
CA VAL A 81 37.61 20.00 12.09
C VAL A 81 38.73 18.96 12.17
N PRO A 82 38.43 17.65 12.16
CA PRO A 82 39.48 16.64 12.08
C PRO A 82 40.03 16.60 10.65
N GLU A 83 40.90 17.55 10.30
CA GLU A 83 41.94 17.27 9.32
C GLU A 83 42.99 16.41 10.03
N SER A 84 42.68 15.14 10.25
CA SER A 84 43.60 14.24 10.94
C SER A 84 44.76 13.89 10.02
N VAL A 85 45.93 14.43 10.35
CA VAL A 85 47.20 13.87 9.89
C VAL A 85 47.29 12.42 10.44
N PRO A 86 47.85 11.45 9.69
CA PRO A 86 47.97 10.07 10.17
C PRO A 86 48.55 10.02 11.59
N ARG A 87 47.95 9.19 12.44
CA ARG A 87 48.44 8.96 13.81
C ARG A 87 49.90 8.52 13.74
N ARG A 88 50.74 9.17 14.54
CA ARG A 88 52.16 8.83 14.71
C ARG A 88 52.34 8.22 16.08
N PHE A 89 53.11 7.15 16.17
CA PHE A 89 53.52 6.61 17.46
C PHE A 89 54.73 7.38 17.97
N MET A 90 54.74 7.68 19.27
CA MET A 90 55.87 8.35 19.90
C MET A 90 57.12 7.46 19.82
N PRO A 91 58.29 8.00 19.45
CA PRO A 91 59.54 7.27 19.61
C PRO A 91 59.85 7.08 21.10
N ARG A 92 60.71 6.12 21.44
CA ARG A 92 61.18 5.94 22.82
C ARG A 92 62.03 7.13 23.25
N LEU A 93 61.56 7.90 24.23
CA LEU A 93 62.21 9.12 24.72
C LEU A 93 62.84 8.90 26.10
N GLU A 94 64.14 9.15 26.23
CA GLU A 94 64.89 9.04 27.50
C GLU A 94 65.27 10.42 28.10
N ALA A 95 65.06 11.50 27.35
CA ALA A 95 65.34 12.89 27.71
C ALA A 95 64.46 13.87 26.90
N THR A 96 64.62 15.18 27.14
CA THR A 96 63.97 16.26 26.36
C THR A 96 64.25 16.06 24.87
N ALA A 97 63.21 16.12 24.05
CA ALA A 97 63.30 15.83 22.62
C ALA A 97 62.49 16.82 21.78
N GLU A 98 62.87 16.97 20.53
CA GLU A 98 62.13 17.75 19.56
C GLU A 98 61.67 16.83 18.43
N LEU A 99 60.36 16.80 18.21
CA LEU A 99 59.75 16.04 17.13
C LEU A 99 59.46 17.01 16.00
N TYR A 100 60.01 16.72 14.82
CA TYR A 100 59.84 17.54 13.63
C TYR A 100 58.99 16.79 12.63
N ASP A 101 57.86 17.40 12.30
CA ASP A 101 56.92 16.86 11.36
C ASP A 101 56.58 17.88 10.28
N THR A 102 56.61 17.45 9.03
CA THR A 102 56.12 18.20 7.88
C THR A 102 54.78 17.62 7.44
N ILE A 103 53.82 18.50 7.18
CA ILE A 103 52.65 18.16 6.38
C ILE A 103 52.88 18.80 5.01
N ASP A 104 53.48 18.02 4.10
CA ASP A 104 53.70 18.46 2.71
C ASP A 104 52.43 18.32 1.84
N GLN A 105 51.29 17.94 2.42
CA GLN A 105 50.00 17.90 1.73
C GLN A 105 48.94 18.73 2.46
N VAL A 106 49.05 20.04 2.31
CA VAL A 106 47.88 20.84 1.93
C VAL A 106 48.33 21.69 0.74
N THR A 107 48.44 21.05 -0.41
CA THR A 107 48.64 21.78 -1.67
C THR A 107 47.42 21.59 -2.56
N SER A 108 46.82 22.75 -2.81
CA SER A 108 45.74 23.07 -3.73
C SER A 108 44.32 22.79 -3.26
N VAL A 109 43.57 23.88 -3.15
CA VAL A 109 42.14 23.92 -3.41
C VAL A 109 41.96 23.45 -4.86
N GLY A 110 41.88 22.14 -5.04
CA GLY A 110 41.82 21.44 -6.32
C GLY A 110 40.62 20.50 -6.42
N ASP A 111 39.67 20.60 -5.49
CA ASP A 111 38.53 19.70 -5.32
C ASP A 111 37.20 20.47 -5.23
N LEU A 112 36.10 19.77 -5.45
CA LEU A 112 34.75 20.19 -5.11
C LEU A 112 34.48 19.89 -3.64
N LEU A 113 34.12 20.89 -2.85
CA LEU A 113 33.78 20.72 -1.45
C LEU A 113 32.26 20.75 -1.26
N ILE A 114 31.69 19.73 -0.62
CA ILE A 114 30.27 19.71 -0.23
C ILE A 114 30.18 19.76 1.29
N HIS A 115 29.51 20.79 1.80
CA HIS A 115 29.18 20.96 3.21
C HIS A 115 27.75 20.48 3.44
N PHE A 116 27.59 19.45 4.25
CA PHE A 116 26.28 18.91 4.64
C PHE A 116 25.82 19.61 5.91
N HIS A 117 24.61 20.17 5.88
CA HIS A 117 23.92 20.79 7.00
C HIS A 117 22.55 20.14 7.16
N VAL A 118 22.43 19.14 8.02
CA VAL A 118 21.24 18.29 8.14
C VAL A 118 20.46 18.62 9.38
N ARG A 119 19.20 19.00 9.22
CA ARG A 119 18.28 19.16 10.36
C ARG A 119 17.76 17.77 10.76
N CYS A 120 18.11 17.32 11.97
CA CYS A 120 17.72 16.02 12.49
C CYS A 120 17.52 16.09 14.01
N PHE A 121 16.35 15.66 14.49
CA PHE A 121 16.11 15.47 15.92
C PHE A 121 16.73 14.15 16.39
N THR A 122 17.49 14.22 17.46
CA THR A 122 18.21 13.08 18.05
C THR A 122 18.00 13.07 19.55
N GLU A 123 18.03 11.88 20.13
CA GLU A 123 18.03 11.69 21.58
C GLU A 123 19.47 11.54 22.10
N PHE A 124 19.68 11.75 23.39
CA PHE A 124 20.99 11.59 24.01
C PHE A 124 21.55 10.16 23.76
N GLY A 125 22.79 10.08 23.29
CA GLY A 125 23.45 8.81 22.91
C GLY A 125 23.19 8.36 21.46
N GLN A 126 22.42 9.11 20.67
CA GLN A 126 22.31 8.91 19.23
C GLN A 126 23.38 9.70 18.47
N HIS A 127 23.95 9.07 17.46
CA HIS A 127 24.88 9.70 16.52
C HIS A 127 24.33 9.61 15.09
N LEU A 128 24.55 10.65 14.28
CA LEU A 128 24.10 10.70 12.89
C LEU A 128 25.26 10.41 11.94
N TYR A 129 25.00 9.60 10.91
CA TYR A 129 25.98 9.19 9.90
C TYR A 129 25.44 9.42 8.49
N LEU A 130 26.36 9.57 7.53
CA LEU A 130 26.14 9.74 6.10
C LEU A 130 26.92 8.68 5.33
N THR A 131 26.26 8.00 4.39
CA THR A 131 26.93 7.15 3.41
C THR A 131 26.28 7.30 2.03
N GLY A 132 26.93 6.82 0.98
CA GLY A 132 26.45 7.04 -0.38
C GLY A 132 27.20 6.24 -1.44
N ASN A 133 26.84 6.43 -2.71
CA ASN A 133 27.29 5.59 -3.83
C ASN A 133 28.74 5.80 -4.28
N LEU A 134 29.43 6.84 -3.78
CA LEU A 134 30.78 7.18 -4.20
C LEU A 134 31.81 6.78 -3.13
N PRO A 135 33.08 6.53 -3.50
CA PRO A 135 34.16 6.22 -2.55
C PRO A 135 34.29 7.26 -1.44
N GLN A 136 34.09 8.54 -1.78
CA GLN A 136 34.13 9.65 -0.83
C GLN A 136 33.02 9.61 0.22
N LEU A 137 31.98 8.80 0.00
CA LEU A 137 30.83 8.60 0.88
C LEU A 137 30.75 7.16 1.42
N GLY A 138 31.78 6.33 1.21
CA GLY A 138 31.84 4.96 1.75
C GLY A 138 31.08 3.89 0.95
N GLU A 139 30.66 4.14 -0.29
CA GLU A 139 30.05 3.12 -1.20
C GLU A 139 28.90 2.29 -0.60
N TRP A 140 28.02 2.92 0.18
CA TRP A 140 26.91 2.31 0.92
C TRP A 140 27.30 1.37 2.06
N ASP A 141 28.59 1.28 2.40
CA ASP A 141 29.07 0.56 3.57
C ASP A 141 28.85 1.38 4.85
N PRO A 142 28.03 0.88 5.81
CA PRO A 142 27.79 1.57 7.08
C PRO A 142 29.04 1.70 7.95
N ASP A 143 29.99 0.77 7.83
CA ASP A 143 31.24 0.81 8.61
C ASP A 143 32.21 1.88 8.07
N SER A 144 32.05 2.23 6.79
CA SER A 144 32.78 3.31 6.10
C SER A 144 31.99 4.63 6.08
N ALA A 145 30.89 4.73 6.82
CA ALA A 145 30.04 5.92 6.86
C ALA A 145 30.72 7.09 7.59
N ILE A 146 30.38 8.30 7.16
CA ILE A 146 30.92 9.55 7.72
C ILE A 146 30.03 9.98 8.88
N GLN A 147 30.60 10.14 10.07
CA GLN A 147 29.88 10.70 11.21
C GLN A 147 29.66 12.21 11.03
N LEU A 148 28.45 12.67 11.34
CA LEU A 148 28.11 14.09 11.42
C LEU A 148 28.25 14.60 12.85
N PHE A 149 28.52 15.89 12.99
CA PHE A 149 28.69 16.56 14.29
C PHE A 149 27.56 17.56 14.54
N TYR A 150 26.99 17.53 15.74
CA TYR A 150 25.90 18.42 16.13
C TYR A 150 26.43 19.84 16.41
N GLU A 151 25.83 20.84 15.77
CA GLU A 151 26.13 22.26 15.94
C GLU A 151 25.05 22.90 16.83
N GLY A 152 25.30 22.92 18.15
CA GLY A 152 24.30 23.15 19.20
C GLY A 152 23.59 24.50 19.25
N ASN A 153 23.93 25.46 18.40
CA ASN A 153 23.27 26.77 18.36
C ASN A 153 22.16 26.87 17.29
N LYS A 154 21.97 25.84 16.44
CA LYS A 154 21.08 25.92 15.26
C LYS A 154 20.30 24.64 14.94
N ASP A 155 20.35 23.60 15.76
CA ASP A 155 19.70 22.29 15.50
C ASP A 155 20.12 21.58 14.20
N TYR A 156 21.38 21.76 13.79
CA TYR A 156 21.95 21.09 12.61
C TYR A 156 23.05 20.10 12.98
N TRP A 157 23.16 19.08 12.15
CA TRP A 157 24.28 18.16 12.09
C TRP A 157 25.11 18.47 10.85
N THR A 158 26.43 18.51 10.98
CA THR A 158 27.30 18.95 9.89
C THR A 158 28.46 17.99 9.61
N CYS A 159 28.84 17.91 8.34
CA CYS A 159 30.09 17.30 7.91
C CYS A 159 30.54 17.87 6.56
N ASN A 160 31.83 17.71 6.24
CA ASN A 160 32.41 18.19 5.00
C ASN A 160 32.96 17.01 4.21
N VAL A 161 32.62 16.92 2.93
CA VAL A 161 33.09 15.86 2.04
C VAL A 161 33.73 16.47 0.80
N ARG A 162 34.95 16.03 0.48
CA ARG A 162 35.70 16.49 -0.69
C ARG A 162 35.53 15.51 -1.83
N PHE A 163 35.22 16.01 -3.01
CA PHE A 163 35.09 15.24 -4.24
C PHE A 163 36.11 15.71 -5.27
N PRO A 164 36.79 14.80 -5.98
CA PRO A 164 37.75 15.17 -7.02
C PRO A 164 37.07 15.95 -8.15
N LEU A 165 37.76 16.88 -8.78
CA LEU A 165 37.25 17.56 -9.99
C LEU A 165 37.02 16.56 -11.13
N SER A 166 36.03 16.85 -11.97
CA SER A 166 35.62 15.98 -13.06
C SER A 166 35.08 16.79 -14.24
N ALA A 167 35.63 16.56 -15.43
CA ALA A 167 35.08 17.10 -16.67
C ALA A 167 33.80 16.37 -17.14
N LYS A 168 33.40 15.29 -16.45
CA LYS A 168 32.16 14.56 -16.72
C LYS A 168 31.11 14.88 -15.66
N SER A 169 29.84 14.94 -16.07
CA SER A 169 28.72 14.93 -15.14
C SER A 169 28.75 13.68 -14.27
N ARG A 170 28.28 13.80 -13.02
CA ARG A 170 28.17 12.67 -12.09
C ARG A 170 26.91 12.76 -11.23
N LYS A 171 26.42 11.60 -10.81
CA LYS A 171 25.31 11.46 -9.88
C LYS A 171 25.89 11.11 -8.50
N ILE A 172 25.62 11.96 -7.52
CA ILE A 172 25.90 11.67 -6.11
C ILE A 172 24.60 11.20 -5.49
N GLU A 173 24.61 10.00 -4.93
CA GLU A 173 23.53 9.47 -4.11
C GLU A 173 24.02 9.28 -2.69
N TYR A 174 23.18 9.64 -1.72
CA TYR A 174 23.52 9.51 -0.31
C TYR A 174 22.29 9.31 0.56
N LYS A 175 22.53 8.87 1.78
CA LYS A 175 21.49 8.63 2.78
C LYS A 175 22.04 8.78 4.19
N TYR A 176 21.20 9.21 5.11
CA TYR A 176 21.52 9.32 6.53
C TYR A 176 20.99 8.14 7.34
N PHE A 177 21.69 7.80 8.42
CA PHE A 177 21.19 6.88 9.43
C PHE A 177 21.65 7.29 10.83
N ARG A 178 20.83 6.97 11.83
CA ARG A 178 21.16 7.14 13.24
C ARG A 178 21.71 5.84 13.79
N SER A 179 22.67 5.92 14.70
CA SER A 179 23.17 4.78 15.47
C SER A 179 23.08 5.06 16.95
N PHE A 180 22.60 4.08 17.72
CA PHE A 180 22.56 4.12 19.18
C PHE A 180 23.68 3.25 19.74
N ASN A 181 24.76 3.88 20.24
CA ASN A 181 25.92 3.21 20.85
C ASN A 181 26.48 2.03 20.02
N GLY A 182 26.38 2.07 18.69
CA GLY A 182 26.87 1.00 17.78
C GLY A 182 26.02 -0.27 17.68
N ASN A 183 24.92 -0.39 18.45
CA ASN A 183 24.15 -1.64 18.52
C ASN A 183 22.87 -1.65 17.65
N ARG A 184 22.33 -0.47 17.31
CA ARG A 184 21.09 -0.34 16.53
C ARG A 184 21.21 0.81 15.55
N THR A 185 21.08 0.52 14.25
CA THR A 185 21.05 1.50 13.17
C THR A 185 19.63 1.74 12.66
N GLU A 186 19.26 3.00 12.50
CA GLU A 186 17.97 3.42 11.95
C GLU A 186 18.21 4.35 10.75
N TRP A 187 17.92 3.85 9.56
CA TRP A 187 18.04 4.62 8.33
C TRP A 187 16.88 5.59 8.17
N GLU A 188 17.15 6.74 7.55
CA GLU A 188 16.06 7.62 7.13
C GLU A 188 15.13 6.89 6.13
N SER A 189 13.86 7.27 6.09
CA SER A 189 12.88 6.64 5.22
C SER A 189 13.02 7.12 3.76
N GLU A 190 12.31 6.46 2.84
CA GLU A 190 12.23 6.79 1.41
C GLU A 190 13.51 6.51 0.58
N GLU A 191 13.48 6.89 -0.71
CA GLU A 191 14.61 6.70 -1.64
C GLU A 191 15.88 7.44 -1.21
N ASN A 192 17.01 7.15 -1.85
CA ASN A 192 18.26 7.89 -1.65
C ASN A 192 18.11 9.37 -2.07
N HIS A 193 18.79 10.28 -1.37
CA HIS A 193 18.99 11.63 -1.87
C HIS A 193 19.84 11.60 -3.15
N LYS A 194 19.59 12.51 -4.09
CA LYS A 194 20.23 12.52 -5.41
C LYS A 194 20.66 13.94 -5.78
N ILE A 195 21.93 14.12 -6.11
CA ILE A 195 22.48 15.35 -6.69
C ILE A 195 23.01 15.03 -8.09
N PHE A 196 22.44 15.68 -9.10
CA PHE A 196 22.91 15.58 -10.48
C PHE A 196 23.84 16.75 -10.79
N LEU A 197 25.15 16.49 -10.70
CA LEU A 197 26.18 17.47 -10.97
C LEU A 197 26.58 17.47 -12.46
N GLY A 198 26.69 18.66 -13.01
CA GLY A 198 27.42 18.90 -14.25
C GLY A 198 28.93 18.67 -14.08
N PRO A 199 29.72 18.87 -15.15
CA PRO A 199 31.18 18.95 -15.04
C PRO A 199 31.59 20.01 -14.01
N VAL A 200 32.56 19.66 -13.16
CA VAL A 200 33.18 20.57 -12.20
C VAL A 200 34.67 20.55 -12.44
N THR A 201 35.19 21.57 -13.13
CA THR A 201 36.57 21.60 -13.66
C THR A 201 37.48 22.58 -12.92
N SER A 202 36.91 23.40 -12.04
CA SER A 202 37.64 24.24 -11.10
C SER A 202 37.05 24.10 -9.70
N PRO A 203 37.76 24.49 -8.65
CA PRO A 203 37.27 24.36 -7.29
C PRO A 203 35.98 25.17 -7.08
N ALA A 204 35.03 24.58 -6.37
CA ALA A 204 33.75 25.18 -6.02
C ALA A 204 33.25 24.61 -4.70
N VAL A 205 32.29 25.31 -4.10
CA VAL A 205 31.65 24.89 -2.84
C VAL A 205 30.16 24.64 -3.10
N ILE A 206 29.65 23.54 -2.54
CA ILE A 206 28.22 23.28 -2.42
C ILE A 206 27.85 23.30 -0.94
N GLU A 207 26.97 24.23 -0.57
CA GLU A 207 26.32 24.27 0.74
C GLU A 207 25.00 23.50 0.64
N LEU A 208 24.91 22.33 1.27
CA LEU A 208 23.73 21.46 1.23
C LEU A 208 22.97 21.55 2.55
N ALA A 209 21.88 22.33 2.56
CA ALA A 209 20.93 22.38 3.65
C ALA A 209 19.87 21.29 3.46
N ASP A 210 19.88 20.29 4.32
CA ASP A 210 19.07 19.08 4.21
C ASP A 210 18.21 18.85 5.45
N THR A 211 17.21 17.98 5.31
CA THR A 211 16.34 17.58 6.41
C THR A 211 16.28 16.06 6.46
N PHE A 212 16.55 15.49 7.63
CA PHE A 212 16.42 14.04 7.86
C PHE A 212 14.99 13.58 7.54
N ARG A 213 14.86 12.55 6.72
CA ARG A 213 13.55 12.10 6.22
C ARG A 213 12.86 11.20 7.23
N TRP A 214 11.81 11.73 7.83
CA TRP A 214 10.90 10.96 8.68
C TRP A 214 9.83 10.25 7.86
N LYS A 215 9.37 9.13 8.38
CA LYS A 215 8.31 8.35 7.76
C LYS A 215 6.97 9.02 7.98
N ASP A 216 6.43 9.66 6.95
CA ASP A 216 5.05 10.14 6.92
C ASP A 216 4.23 9.27 5.96
N SER A 217 3.53 8.27 6.51
CA SER A 217 2.72 7.35 5.71
C SER A 217 1.59 8.06 4.95
N SER A 218 1.05 9.16 5.48
CA SER A 218 -0.01 9.94 4.85
C SER A 218 0.51 10.66 3.61
N LEU A 219 1.60 11.41 3.72
CA LEU A 219 2.18 12.10 2.56
C LEU A 219 2.80 11.13 1.56
N LYS A 220 3.42 10.03 2.02
CA LYS A 220 3.91 8.96 1.15
C LYS A 220 2.80 8.32 0.32
N SER A 221 1.59 8.15 0.89
CA SER A 221 0.45 7.62 0.12
C SER A 221 0.06 8.54 -1.05
N LEU A 222 0.23 9.86 -0.89
CA LEU A 222 -0.05 10.86 -1.91
C LEU A 222 1.03 10.95 -3.01
N THR A 223 2.17 10.27 -2.85
CA THR A 223 3.20 10.14 -3.91
C THR A 223 2.97 8.93 -4.80
N ARG A 224 1.92 8.14 -4.57
CA ARG A 224 1.60 6.93 -5.34
C ARG A 224 0.84 7.25 -6.63
N ALA A 225 0.84 6.29 -7.55
CA ALA A 225 0.22 6.34 -8.87
C ALA A 225 -1.16 7.02 -8.97
N PRO A 226 -2.16 6.75 -8.10
CA PRO A 226 -3.47 7.41 -8.22
C PRO A 226 -3.40 8.93 -8.16
N PHE A 227 -2.42 9.48 -7.44
CA PHE A 227 -2.26 10.92 -7.29
C PHE A 227 -1.31 11.48 -8.33
N ILE A 228 -0.16 10.84 -8.55
CA ILE A 228 0.88 11.38 -9.43
C ILE A 228 0.62 11.13 -10.92
N ASP A 229 0.00 10.00 -11.27
CA ASP A 229 -0.22 9.58 -12.66
C ASP A 229 -1.62 9.96 -13.13
N VAL A 230 -2.57 10.17 -12.21
CA VAL A 230 -4.00 10.37 -12.52
C VAL A 230 -4.54 11.69 -11.96
N ILE A 231 -4.87 11.78 -10.66
CA ILE A 231 -5.65 12.90 -10.09
C ILE A 231 -4.92 14.25 -10.21
N ASN A 232 -3.63 14.28 -9.85
CA ASN A 232 -2.78 15.48 -9.90
C ASN A 232 -1.73 15.38 -11.01
N SER A 233 -1.99 14.55 -12.03
CA SER A 233 -1.05 14.32 -13.13
C SER A 233 -0.67 15.61 -13.85
N ARG A 234 0.63 15.79 -14.05
CA ARG A 234 1.22 16.96 -14.73
C ARG A 234 1.85 16.64 -16.08
N LYS A 235 1.65 15.41 -16.59
CA LYS A 235 2.27 14.94 -17.86
C LYS A 235 1.88 15.77 -19.09
N GLU A 236 0.71 16.41 -19.06
CA GLU A 236 0.21 17.29 -20.13
C GLU A 236 0.70 18.75 -20.01
N ILE A 237 1.35 19.10 -18.90
CA ILE A 237 1.87 20.45 -18.68
C ILE A 237 3.29 20.48 -19.26
N ASP A 238 3.53 21.38 -20.22
CA ASP A 238 4.87 21.62 -20.74
C ASP A 238 5.74 22.26 -19.64
N LEU A 239 6.55 21.42 -19.00
CA LEU A 239 7.45 21.80 -17.92
C LEU A 239 8.88 21.57 -18.38
N GLU A 240 9.76 22.53 -18.09
CA GLU A 240 11.17 22.38 -18.40
C GLU A 240 11.84 21.44 -17.40
N LYS A 241 12.70 20.54 -17.89
CA LYS A 241 13.50 19.70 -16.99
C LYS A 241 14.43 20.59 -16.15
N PRO A 242 14.49 20.42 -14.82
CA PRO A 242 15.43 21.19 -14.02
C PRO A 242 16.86 20.97 -14.52
N PRO A 243 17.67 22.03 -14.70
CA PRO A 243 19.02 21.90 -15.21
C PRO A 243 19.87 21.06 -14.25
N LYS A 244 21.01 20.55 -14.71
CA LYS A 244 22.01 20.00 -13.77
C LYS A 244 22.55 21.12 -12.90
N ILE A 245 23.11 20.77 -11.75
CA ILE A 245 23.79 21.76 -10.90
C ILE A 245 25.20 21.96 -11.45
N PHE A 246 25.55 23.21 -11.79
CA PHE A 246 26.87 23.60 -12.30
C PHE A 246 27.53 24.59 -11.34
N PRO A 247 28.26 24.09 -10.31
CA PRO A 247 28.83 24.96 -9.28
C PRO A 247 29.78 26.04 -9.84
N ASN A 248 30.54 25.72 -10.89
CA ASN A 248 31.49 26.67 -11.50
C ASN A 248 30.83 27.81 -12.30
N GLU A 249 29.53 27.77 -12.55
CA GLU A 249 28.79 28.84 -13.24
C GLU A 249 28.28 29.93 -12.29
N ALA A 250 28.42 29.76 -10.97
CA ALA A 250 28.01 30.77 -10.01
C ALA A 250 28.88 32.03 -10.13
N LYS A 251 28.23 33.19 -10.31
CA LYS A 251 28.91 34.47 -10.52
C LYS A 251 29.48 35.02 -9.19
N PRO A 252 30.58 35.79 -9.23
CA PRO A 252 31.12 36.45 -8.04
C PRO A 252 30.06 37.32 -7.33
N GLY A 253 29.99 37.23 -6.00
CA GLY A 253 29.04 37.98 -5.17
C GLY A 253 27.59 37.44 -5.17
N LEU A 254 27.29 36.45 -6.01
CA LEU A 254 26.02 35.73 -6.03
C LEU A 254 26.17 34.32 -5.45
N VAL A 255 25.05 33.72 -5.08
CA VAL A 255 24.92 32.33 -4.64
C VAL A 255 23.79 31.68 -5.44
N ASN A 256 24.14 30.73 -6.30
CA ASN A 256 23.14 29.96 -7.04
C ASN A 256 22.47 29.00 -6.07
N THR A 257 21.16 29.09 -5.89
CA THR A 257 20.44 28.29 -4.89
C THR A 257 19.37 27.45 -5.56
N ARG A 258 19.45 26.13 -5.37
CA ARG A 258 18.40 25.19 -5.76
C ARG A 258 17.54 24.83 -4.56
N PHE A 259 16.24 25.07 -4.66
CA PHE A 259 15.26 24.50 -3.74
C PHE A 259 14.75 23.18 -4.31
N ASN A 260 14.66 22.15 -3.47
CA ASN A 260 13.98 20.89 -3.76
C ASN A 260 12.99 20.58 -2.64
N VAL A 261 11.79 20.15 -3.00
CA VAL A 261 10.73 19.82 -2.03
C VAL A 261 9.75 18.81 -2.63
N VAL A 262 9.28 17.85 -1.84
CA VAL A 262 8.17 16.97 -2.22
C VAL A 262 6.88 17.56 -1.64
N CYS A 263 5.97 17.94 -2.52
CA CYS A 263 4.68 18.51 -2.16
C CYS A 263 3.59 17.83 -2.99
N PRO A 264 3.09 16.65 -2.54
CA PRO A 264 2.17 15.84 -3.34
C PRO A 264 0.74 16.37 -3.32
N ASN A 265 0.35 17.12 -2.29
CA ASN A 265 -1.00 17.66 -2.12
C ASN A 265 -1.19 19.02 -2.82
N VAL A 266 -0.87 19.07 -4.12
CA VAL A 266 -1.06 20.27 -4.97
C VAL A 266 -1.89 19.85 -6.19
N LYS A 267 -3.13 20.38 -6.29
CA LYS A 267 -4.07 20.04 -7.36
C LYS A 267 -3.50 20.36 -8.75
N LYS A 268 -3.98 19.68 -9.80
CA LYS A 268 -3.52 19.85 -11.21
C LYS A 268 -3.46 21.32 -11.65
N HIS A 269 -4.47 22.14 -11.31
CA HIS A 269 -4.57 23.57 -11.66
C HIS A 269 -3.85 24.51 -10.67
N GLN A 270 -3.31 23.98 -9.57
CA GLN A 270 -2.57 24.76 -8.58
C GLN A 270 -1.07 24.76 -8.88
N SER A 271 -0.43 25.84 -8.45
CA SER A 271 1.02 26.04 -8.47
C SER A 271 1.58 26.11 -7.06
N LEU A 272 2.81 25.61 -6.88
CA LEU A 272 3.57 25.79 -5.67
C LEU A 272 4.52 26.99 -5.84
N LEU A 273 4.47 27.92 -4.91
CA LEU A 273 5.31 29.12 -4.88
C LEU A 273 6.21 29.13 -3.63
N LEU A 274 7.34 29.81 -3.75
CA LEU A 274 8.29 30.11 -2.69
C LEU A 274 8.27 31.62 -2.43
N VAL A 275 8.00 32.01 -1.19
CA VAL A 275 7.97 33.42 -0.76
C VAL A 275 8.80 33.58 0.50
N GLY A 276 9.44 34.73 0.70
CA GLY A 276 10.33 34.91 1.85
C GLY A 276 10.75 36.34 2.09
N SER A 277 11.61 36.53 3.08
CA SER A 277 12.03 37.86 3.59
C SER A 277 13.03 38.58 2.69
N SER A 278 13.65 37.89 1.72
CA SER A 278 14.63 38.51 0.82
C SER A 278 13.95 39.17 -0.39
N PRO A 279 14.60 40.16 -1.02
CA PRO A 279 14.12 40.78 -2.26
C PRO A 279 13.87 39.76 -3.38
N GLU A 280 14.74 38.76 -3.51
CA GLU A 280 14.63 37.71 -4.53
C GLU A 280 13.46 36.75 -4.31
N LEU A 281 12.88 36.72 -3.10
CA LEU A 281 11.68 35.94 -2.75
C LEU A 281 10.45 36.82 -2.54
N GLY A 282 10.51 38.09 -2.95
CA GLY A 282 9.36 39.00 -2.99
C GLY A 282 9.00 39.67 -1.66
N GLU A 283 9.84 39.59 -0.62
CA GLU A 283 9.61 40.25 0.69
C GLU A 283 8.23 39.97 1.29
N TRP A 284 7.84 38.69 1.35
CA TRP A 284 6.54 38.20 1.83
C TRP A 284 5.32 38.56 0.97
N LYS A 285 5.52 39.13 -0.23
CA LYS A 285 4.46 39.42 -1.19
C LYS A 285 4.31 38.29 -2.21
N VAL A 286 3.14 37.63 -2.22
CA VAL A 286 2.88 36.43 -3.04
C VAL A 286 2.89 36.74 -4.53
N GLU A 287 2.51 37.96 -4.93
CA GLU A 287 2.57 38.42 -6.32
C GLU A 287 4.00 38.46 -6.89
N ASN A 288 5.01 38.50 -6.01
CA ASN A 288 6.43 38.49 -6.37
C ASN A 288 7.11 37.16 -6.00
N ALA A 289 6.35 36.15 -5.59
CA ALA A 289 6.88 34.86 -5.18
C ALA A 289 7.45 34.07 -6.37
N VAL A 290 8.43 33.21 -6.10
CA VAL A 290 9.05 32.37 -7.12
C VAL A 290 8.21 31.12 -7.33
N LYS A 291 7.78 30.87 -8.57
CA LYS A 291 7.06 29.65 -8.94
C LYS A 291 8.01 28.46 -9.02
N LEU A 292 7.70 27.36 -8.33
CA LEU A 292 8.45 26.12 -8.46
C LEU A 292 7.99 25.33 -9.68
N ASN A 293 8.95 24.65 -10.29
CA ASN A 293 8.75 23.72 -11.39
C ASN A 293 8.45 22.32 -10.86
N GLY A 294 7.35 21.72 -11.31
CA GLY A 294 6.89 20.37 -10.93
C GLY A 294 7.19 19.29 -11.96
N TYR A 295 8.24 19.42 -12.78
CA TYR A 295 8.57 18.46 -13.85
C TYR A 295 8.69 17.02 -13.34
N ASN A 296 9.27 16.84 -12.15
CA ASN A 296 9.40 15.54 -11.47
C ASN A 296 8.33 15.35 -10.38
N PHE A 297 7.11 15.86 -10.58
CA PHE A 297 6.03 15.78 -9.59
C PHE A 297 5.92 14.36 -8.98
N PRO A 298 5.85 14.23 -7.63
CA PRO A 298 5.56 15.26 -6.63
C PRO A 298 6.75 16.06 -6.13
N GLN A 299 7.94 15.87 -6.72
CA GLN A 299 9.10 16.71 -6.45
C GLN A 299 9.01 18.02 -7.25
N TRP A 300 9.22 19.11 -6.53
CA TRP A 300 9.25 20.47 -7.05
C TRP A 300 10.64 21.07 -6.86
N SER A 301 11.05 21.91 -7.80
CA SER A 301 12.32 22.61 -7.72
C SER A 301 12.28 24.01 -8.29
N ALA A 302 13.13 24.89 -7.77
CA ALA A 302 13.40 26.21 -8.33
C ALA A 302 14.89 26.55 -8.18
N ASP A 303 15.46 27.17 -9.21
CA ASP A 303 16.82 27.71 -9.19
C ASP A 303 16.74 29.23 -9.14
N ILE A 304 17.41 29.83 -8.14
CA ILE A 304 17.35 31.26 -7.87
C ILE A 304 18.77 31.76 -7.58
N GLU A 305 19.19 32.85 -8.20
CA GLU A 305 20.44 33.54 -7.86
C GLU A 305 20.17 34.54 -6.71
N PHE A 306 20.82 34.37 -5.56
CA PHE A 306 20.74 35.32 -4.45
C PHE A 306 21.98 36.18 -4.36
N LYS A 307 21.83 37.46 -3.99
CA LYS A 307 22.97 38.24 -3.52
C LYS A 307 23.45 37.69 -2.18
N ARG A 308 24.77 37.66 -1.97
CA ARG A 308 25.33 37.26 -0.65
C ARG A 308 24.80 38.09 0.51
N SER A 309 24.54 39.38 0.28
CA SER A 309 23.96 40.29 1.27
C SER A 309 22.51 39.93 1.66
N SER A 310 21.82 39.13 0.84
CA SER A 310 20.45 38.68 1.11
C SER A 310 20.40 37.46 2.04
N LEU A 311 21.55 36.88 2.41
CA LEU A 311 21.66 35.71 3.29
C LEU A 311 22.07 36.12 4.72
N PRO A 312 21.54 35.45 5.76
CA PRO A 312 20.47 34.45 5.74
C PRO A 312 19.08 35.08 5.57
N PHE A 313 18.07 34.28 5.19
CA PHE A 313 16.69 34.72 5.05
C PHE A 313 15.69 33.68 5.55
N GLU A 314 14.45 34.13 5.78
CA GLU A 314 13.31 33.28 6.08
C GLU A 314 12.43 33.08 4.84
N TYR A 315 11.76 31.94 4.73
CA TYR A 315 10.88 31.62 3.61
C TYR A 315 9.75 30.66 4.00
N LYS A 316 8.74 30.54 3.13
CA LYS A 316 7.63 29.60 3.22
C LYS A 316 7.20 29.12 1.84
N PHE A 317 6.56 27.95 1.83
CA PHE A 317 5.85 27.46 0.65
C PHE A 317 4.38 27.90 0.66
N VAL A 318 3.87 28.25 -0.51
CA VAL A 318 2.49 28.70 -0.70
C VAL A 318 1.88 28.00 -1.89
N VAL A 319 0.69 27.45 -1.73
CA VAL A 319 -0.09 26.90 -2.85
C VAL A 319 -1.05 27.98 -3.34
N VAL A 320 -1.00 28.26 -4.64
CA VAL A 320 -1.86 29.25 -5.30
C VAL A 320 -2.61 28.59 -6.44
N GLY A 321 -3.91 28.85 -6.52
CA GLY A 321 -4.74 28.48 -7.66
C GLY A 321 -6.16 29.00 -7.51
N ASP A 322 -6.87 28.98 -8.62
CA ASP A 322 -8.26 29.42 -8.70
C ASP A 322 -9.19 28.34 -8.13
N GLU A 323 -10.06 28.70 -7.19
CA GLU A 323 -11.19 27.86 -6.77
C GLU A 323 -12.50 28.58 -7.15
N GLU A 324 -13.49 27.81 -7.62
CA GLU A 324 -14.86 28.31 -7.78
C GLU A 324 -15.50 28.41 -6.39
N GLU A 325 -15.88 29.61 -5.97
CA GLU A 325 -16.67 29.82 -4.76
C GLU A 325 -18.10 30.23 -5.18
N GLU A 326 -19.11 29.50 -4.68
CA GLU A 326 -20.51 29.90 -4.81
C GLU A 326 -20.84 30.89 -3.70
N ILE A 327 -21.22 32.11 -4.07
CA ILE A 327 -21.68 33.12 -3.12
C ILE A 327 -23.19 33.26 -3.28
N GLU A 328 -23.93 33.13 -2.18
CA GLU A 328 -25.35 33.48 -2.15
C GLU A 328 -25.51 34.98 -1.96
N ILE A 329 -25.99 35.65 -3.01
CA ILE A 329 -26.34 37.07 -2.93
C ILE A 329 -27.83 37.17 -2.65
N GLU A 330 -28.18 37.66 -1.46
CA GLU A 330 -29.56 38.07 -1.17
C GLU A 330 -29.83 39.41 -1.86
N ILE A 331 -30.68 39.38 -2.88
CA ILE A 331 -31.20 40.60 -3.50
C ILE A 331 -32.46 41.01 -2.73
N ALA A 332 -32.38 42.12 -2.01
CA ALA A 332 -33.56 42.80 -1.51
C ALA A 332 -34.38 43.31 -2.71
N SER A 333 -35.63 42.90 -2.80
CA SER A 333 -36.55 43.43 -3.82
C SER A 333 -36.98 44.85 -3.42
N ASP A 334 -36.29 45.86 -3.94
CA ASP A 334 -36.80 47.22 -3.95
C ASP A 334 -37.47 47.50 -5.29
N ASP A 335 -38.80 47.61 -5.25
CA ASP A 335 -39.61 48.29 -6.26
C ASP A 335 -39.34 49.79 -6.16
N SER A 336 -38.50 50.32 -7.03
CA SER A 336 -38.57 51.74 -7.41
C SER A 336 -38.07 51.95 -8.83
N GLU A 337 -39.01 52.24 -9.73
CA GLU A 337 -38.78 52.85 -11.02
C GLU A 337 -37.90 54.11 -10.87
N LEU A 338 -36.86 54.26 -11.69
CA LEU A 338 -36.40 55.56 -12.21
C LEU A 338 -35.46 55.36 -13.42
N GLN A 339 -35.61 56.28 -14.38
CA GLN A 339 -35.18 56.25 -15.77
C GLN A 339 -33.66 56.35 -16.03
N PRO A 340 -33.18 56.00 -17.25
CA PRO A 340 -31.77 55.99 -17.55
C PRO A 340 -31.28 57.41 -17.89
N ASN A 341 -30.19 57.84 -17.25
CA ASN A 341 -29.39 58.91 -17.82
C ASN A 341 -27.89 58.59 -17.76
N SER A 342 -27.30 58.92 -18.90
CA SER A 342 -25.93 58.88 -19.34
C SER A 342 -24.88 59.47 -18.40
N SER A 343 -23.64 59.06 -18.69
CA SER A 343 -22.37 59.80 -18.62
C SER A 343 -21.39 59.48 -17.47
N ASN A 344 -20.26 58.92 -17.90
CA ASN A 344 -18.87 59.34 -17.67
C ASN A 344 -18.29 59.56 -16.25
N GLN A 345 -17.06 59.03 -16.13
CA GLN A 345 -15.89 59.57 -15.42
C GLN A 345 -15.68 59.29 -13.92
N ILE A 346 -14.79 58.32 -13.67
CA ILE A 346 -13.49 58.47 -12.98
C ILE A 346 -13.28 59.78 -12.19
N ASN A 347 -13.27 59.74 -10.85
CA ASN A 347 -12.09 59.85 -9.96
C ASN A 347 -12.49 60.01 -8.46
N PRO A 348 -11.57 59.80 -7.49
CA PRO A 348 -11.85 59.47 -6.09
C PRO A 348 -11.75 60.69 -5.16
N ILE A 349 -12.08 60.51 -3.86
CA ILE A 349 -11.35 60.98 -2.66
C ILE A 349 -12.28 61.27 -1.46
N GLU A 350 -11.74 60.91 -0.28
CA GLU A 350 -11.95 61.42 1.09
C GLU A 350 -13.11 60.95 2.01
N LEU A 351 -12.66 60.16 2.99
CA LEU A 351 -13.01 60.18 4.41
C LEU A 351 -13.26 61.59 4.98
N GLN A 352 -14.29 61.72 5.82
CA GLN A 352 -14.17 62.11 7.23
C GLN A 352 -15.54 62.22 7.91
N ASN A 353 -15.60 61.70 9.15
CA ASN A 353 -16.27 62.27 10.34
C ASN A 353 -17.79 62.57 10.27
N GLN A 354 -18.64 62.37 11.27
CA GLN A 354 -18.46 62.27 12.72
C GLN A 354 -19.82 61.87 13.35
N SER A 355 -19.77 61.09 14.43
CA SER A 355 -20.54 61.15 15.69
C SER A 355 -22.01 61.63 15.68
N HIS A 356 -22.94 60.85 16.26
CA HIS A 356 -23.28 60.90 17.69
C HIS A 356 -24.50 60.02 18.07
N ASN A 357 -24.28 59.20 19.11
CA ASN A 357 -25.14 58.86 20.26
C ASN A 357 -26.66 59.03 20.13
N PHE A 358 -27.40 57.97 20.43
CA PHE A 358 -28.53 58.01 21.37
C PHE A 358 -28.78 56.62 21.98
N GLU A 359 -29.03 56.61 23.28
CA GLU A 359 -29.48 55.48 24.11
C GLU A 359 -30.64 56.02 25.00
N PRO A 360 -31.45 55.18 25.68
CA PRO A 360 -32.78 54.83 25.18
C PRO A 360 -33.89 54.89 26.27
N ASN A 361 -35.03 54.29 25.92
CA ASN A 361 -36.10 53.71 26.77
C ASN A 361 -37.41 54.49 26.88
N GLU A 362 -38.51 53.80 26.58
CA GLU A 362 -39.49 53.27 27.56
C GLU A 362 -40.73 52.80 26.76
N GLU A 363 -40.99 51.48 26.75
CA GLU A 363 -41.99 50.79 27.58
C GLU A 363 -43.30 50.47 26.85
N ASN A 364 -43.62 49.18 26.85
CA ASN A 364 -44.88 48.54 27.26
C ASN A 364 -45.46 47.56 26.23
N GLU A 365 -45.22 46.28 26.54
CA GLU A 365 -45.95 45.12 26.05
C GLU A 365 -47.36 45.06 26.67
N LYS A 366 -48.37 44.83 25.84
CA LYS A 366 -49.50 43.94 26.17
C LYS A 366 -49.93 43.19 24.91
N MET A 367 -49.72 41.87 24.97
CA MET A 367 -50.23 40.86 24.05
C MET A 367 -51.76 40.78 24.09
N ASN A 368 -52.37 40.53 22.93
CA ASN A 368 -53.52 39.65 22.80
C ASN A 368 -53.48 38.96 21.42
N GLU A 369 -53.74 37.66 21.45
CA GLU A 369 -53.67 36.70 20.34
C GLU A 369 -54.77 36.93 19.28
N SER A 370 -54.42 36.71 18.00
CA SER A 370 -54.94 35.60 17.19
C SER A 370 -55.07 35.91 15.68
N GLN A 371 -54.78 34.87 14.89
CA GLN A 371 -55.23 34.59 13.52
C GLN A 371 -54.52 35.23 12.30
N MET A 372 -53.78 34.35 11.62
CA MET A 372 -53.74 34.12 10.16
C MET A 372 -53.54 35.33 9.22
N ASN A 373 -52.38 35.37 8.55
CA ASN A 373 -52.33 35.07 7.11
C ASN A 373 -50.91 34.96 6.55
N ASN A 374 -50.74 33.98 5.67
CA ASN A 374 -49.59 33.73 4.82
C ASN A 374 -49.21 34.96 3.96
N LYS A 375 -47.97 35.45 4.12
CA LYS A 375 -47.20 36.06 3.04
C LYS A 375 -45.75 35.60 3.16
N LEU A 376 -45.44 34.44 2.57
CA LEU A 376 -44.07 34.11 2.20
C LEU A 376 -43.65 35.09 1.09
N THR A 377 -42.85 36.08 1.43
CA THR A 377 -42.01 36.81 0.47
C THR A 377 -41.03 35.80 -0.14
N LYS A 378 -41.19 35.48 -1.44
CA LYS A 378 -40.21 34.71 -2.20
C LYS A 378 -38.93 35.54 -2.31
N LYS A 379 -37.98 35.34 -1.39
CA LYS A 379 -36.59 35.77 -1.57
C LYS A 379 -36.04 35.06 -2.81
N LYS A 380 -35.50 35.83 -3.76
CA LYS A 380 -34.87 35.30 -4.97
C LYS A 380 -33.37 35.36 -4.76
N THR A 381 -32.78 34.26 -4.29
CA THR A 381 -31.33 34.12 -4.16
C THR A 381 -30.76 33.86 -5.56
N ILE A 382 -29.83 34.69 -6.00
CA ILE A 382 -29.02 34.41 -7.20
C ILE A 382 -27.70 33.83 -6.71
N LYS A 383 -27.36 32.64 -7.20
CA LYS A 383 -26.04 32.04 -7.01
C LYS A 383 -25.13 32.57 -8.12
N GLU A 384 -24.17 33.42 -7.76
CA GLU A 384 -23.10 33.81 -8.68
C GLU A 384 -21.85 32.97 -8.40
N LYS A 385 -21.23 32.49 -9.48
CA LYS A 385 -19.92 31.83 -9.42
C LYS A 385 -18.85 32.88 -9.61
N ARG A 386 -18.01 33.09 -8.60
CA ARG A 386 -16.83 33.94 -8.71
C ARG A 386 -15.58 33.07 -8.65
N ILE A 387 -14.65 33.32 -9.57
CA ILE A 387 -13.31 32.75 -9.51
C ILE A 387 -12.51 33.61 -8.53
N ILE A 388 -12.08 33.02 -7.41
CA ILE A 388 -11.21 33.68 -6.44
C ILE A 388 -9.89 32.90 -6.40
N THR A 389 -8.77 33.60 -6.59
CA THR A 389 -7.45 33.01 -6.41
C THR A 389 -7.23 32.77 -4.92
N LYS A 390 -7.21 31.49 -4.53
CA LYS A 390 -6.99 31.09 -3.14
C LYS A 390 -5.50 30.92 -2.89
N ILE A 391 -5.03 31.50 -1.79
CA ILE A 391 -3.65 31.43 -1.34
C ILE A 391 -3.63 30.59 -0.06
N ILE A 392 -2.99 29.42 -0.12
CA ILE A 392 -2.88 28.50 1.01
C ILE A 392 -1.43 28.54 1.49
N TRP A 393 -1.24 29.14 2.66
CA TRP A 393 0.06 29.25 3.31
C TRP A 393 0.42 27.97 4.05
N GLU A 394 1.71 27.63 4.03
CA GLU A 394 2.27 26.67 4.96
C GLU A 394 1.94 27.03 6.41
N SER A 395 1.37 26.05 7.11
CA SER A 395 0.86 26.18 8.48
C SER A 395 1.95 26.23 9.55
N GLU A 396 3.11 25.63 9.29
CA GLU A 396 4.26 25.68 10.21
C GLU A 396 4.89 27.07 10.28
N GLY A 397 5.84 27.28 11.21
CA GLY A 397 6.61 28.52 11.31
C GLY A 397 7.42 28.83 10.04
N ASN A 398 7.99 30.03 9.97
CA ASN A 398 8.87 30.39 8.85
C ASN A 398 10.08 29.43 8.81
N ARG A 399 10.40 28.94 7.61
CA ARG A 399 11.62 28.16 7.38
C ARG A 399 12.81 29.11 7.32
N PHE A 400 13.97 28.66 7.77
CA PHE A 400 15.19 29.45 7.78
C PHE A 400 16.20 28.88 6.80
N CYS A 401 16.77 29.73 5.95
CA CYS A 401 17.90 29.39 5.11
C CYS A 401 19.18 29.92 5.78
N PRO A 402 20.09 29.05 6.26
CA PRO A 402 21.24 29.47 7.06
C PRO A 402 22.29 30.28 6.28
N GLY A 403 22.22 30.28 4.94
CA GLY A 403 23.18 30.94 4.07
C GLY A 403 24.51 30.21 3.96
N VAL A 404 25.55 30.91 3.49
CA VAL A 404 26.89 30.33 3.31
C VAL A 404 27.66 30.39 4.63
N THR A 405 27.98 29.24 5.21
CA THR A 405 28.56 29.13 6.55
C THR A 405 30.09 29.34 6.55
N SER A 406 30.77 29.07 5.43
CA SER A 406 32.23 29.24 5.30
C SER A 406 32.63 30.60 4.70
N LYS A 407 32.85 31.62 5.54
CA LYS A 407 33.28 32.97 5.10
C LYS A 407 34.65 32.99 4.41
N ILE A 408 35.57 32.10 4.76
CA ILE A 408 36.96 32.12 4.24
C ILE A 408 37.06 31.46 2.84
N ILE A 409 36.28 30.41 2.57
CA ILE A 409 36.32 29.70 1.27
C ILE A 409 35.37 30.35 0.27
N SER A 410 34.23 30.84 0.75
CA SER A 410 33.21 31.37 -0.13
C SER A 410 33.64 32.62 -0.88
N ASP A 411 34.48 33.52 -0.33
CA ASP A 411 34.84 34.76 -1.03
C ASP A 411 35.78 34.55 -2.24
N PHE A 412 36.42 33.39 -2.35
CA PHE A 412 37.38 33.08 -3.41
C PHE A 412 36.89 32.04 -4.44
N TYR A 413 35.80 31.33 -4.15
CA TYR A 413 35.28 30.25 -5.00
C TYR A 413 33.79 30.40 -5.31
N PRO A 414 33.33 29.94 -6.48
CA PRO A 414 31.91 29.83 -6.79
C PRO A 414 31.17 28.99 -5.73
N VAL A 415 30.06 29.52 -5.21
CA VAL A 415 29.24 28.84 -4.21
C VAL A 415 27.86 28.54 -4.79
N THR A 416 27.45 27.29 -4.67
CA THR A 416 26.08 26.85 -4.93
C THR A 416 25.46 26.36 -3.63
N MET A 417 24.20 26.69 -3.39
CA MET A 417 23.44 26.18 -2.26
C MET A 417 22.35 25.23 -2.76
N ILE A 418 22.14 24.12 -2.06
CA ILE A 418 21.04 23.18 -2.31
C ILE A 418 20.23 23.11 -1.03
N VAL A 419 18.94 23.43 -1.10
CA VAL A 419 18.02 23.42 0.02
C VAL A 419 16.98 22.31 -0.20
N ASN A 420 17.11 21.21 0.52
CA ASN A 420 16.22 20.05 0.46
C ASN A 420 15.23 20.09 1.63
N ASN A 421 13.96 20.37 1.34
CA ASN A 421 12.86 20.34 2.30
C ASN A 421 11.98 19.13 1.99
N TRP A 422 12.40 17.93 2.41
CA TRP A 422 11.87 16.67 1.86
C TRP A 422 10.36 16.62 1.67
N TYR A 423 9.54 16.75 2.71
CA TYR A 423 8.09 16.87 2.57
C TYR A 423 7.59 18.23 3.06
N VAL A 424 6.67 18.83 2.31
CA VAL A 424 5.83 19.94 2.78
C VAL A 424 4.39 19.71 2.38
N ASN A 425 3.48 20.21 3.20
CA ASN A 425 2.06 20.14 2.92
C ASN A 425 1.35 21.45 3.31
N PRO A 426 1.47 22.51 2.49
CA PRO A 426 0.82 23.79 2.78
C PRO A 426 -0.70 23.65 2.91
N ASN A 427 -1.30 22.68 2.22
CA ASN A 427 -2.71 22.34 2.40
C ASN A 427 -2.86 21.26 3.50
N PRO A 428 -3.21 21.63 4.75
CA PRO A 428 -3.33 20.65 5.83
C PRO A 428 -4.50 19.67 5.61
N ARG A 429 -5.44 19.98 4.71
CA ARG A 429 -6.54 19.06 4.38
C ARG A 429 -6.04 18.00 3.43
N LEU A 430 -5.90 16.79 3.95
CA LEU A 430 -5.58 15.60 3.17
C LEU A 430 -6.72 15.23 2.22
N PHE A 431 -6.38 14.57 1.13
CA PHE A 431 -7.34 14.12 0.13
C PHE A 431 -8.35 13.14 0.72
N LYS A 432 -9.64 13.33 0.42
CA LYS A 432 -10.70 12.32 0.62
C LYS A 432 -11.45 12.15 -0.68
N GLY A 433 -11.65 10.92 -1.13
CA GLY A 433 -12.30 10.62 -2.41
C GLY A 433 -13.50 9.69 -2.26
N LEU A 434 -14.40 9.79 -3.25
CA LEU A 434 -15.46 8.84 -3.53
C LEU A 434 -15.02 7.85 -4.61
N GLY A 435 -15.37 6.58 -4.45
CA GLY A 435 -15.23 5.54 -5.47
C GLY A 435 -16.50 4.72 -5.67
N ILE A 436 -16.64 4.14 -6.86
CA ILE A 436 -17.66 3.13 -7.16
C ILE A 436 -17.02 1.75 -7.28
N TYR A 437 -17.73 0.71 -6.89
CA TYR A 437 -17.34 -0.69 -7.03
C TYR A 437 -18.36 -1.39 -7.93
N SER A 438 -17.91 -1.79 -9.11
CA SER A 438 -18.75 -2.40 -10.14
C SER A 438 -18.07 -3.63 -10.72
N PRO A 439 -18.65 -4.85 -10.57
CA PRO A 439 -18.23 -6.01 -11.33
C PRO A 439 -18.39 -5.74 -12.83
N LEU A 440 -17.31 -5.90 -13.60
CA LEU A 440 -17.36 -5.61 -15.04
C LEU A 440 -18.43 -6.44 -15.76
N PHE A 441 -18.61 -7.71 -15.38
CA PHE A 441 -19.62 -8.57 -15.99
C PHE A 441 -21.06 -8.06 -15.79
N SER A 442 -21.32 -7.27 -14.74
CA SER A 442 -22.66 -6.76 -14.43
C SER A 442 -23.08 -5.56 -15.26
N VAL A 443 -22.12 -4.88 -15.88
CA VAL A 443 -22.32 -3.64 -16.64
C VAL A 443 -23.20 -3.87 -17.87
N ARG A 444 -24.00 -2.85 -18.19
CA ARG A 444 -24.80 -2.77 -19.41
C ARG A 444 -24.55 -1.42 -20.07
N SER A 445 -24.39 -1.42 -21.38
CA SER A 445 -24.36 -0.22 -22.22
C SER A 445 -25.13 -0.49 -23.50
N ASN A 446 -25.39 0.56 -24.27
CA ASN A 446 -25.87 0.41 -25.64
C ASN A 446 -24.93 -0.42 -26.53
N ASP A 447 -23.65 -0.55 -26.15
CA ASP A 447 -22.61 -1.28 -26.87
C ASP A 447 -22.41 -2.73 -26.41
N SER A 448 -22.78 -3.06 -25.16
CA SER A 448 -22.64 -4.38 -24.55
C SER A 448 -23.24 -5.52 -25.39
N CYS A 449 -22.67 -6.72 -25.26
CA CYS A 449 -23.16 -7.94 -25.91
C CYS A 449 -23.37 -9.06 -24.87
N GLY A 450 -24.42 -8.91 -24.04
CA GLY A 450 -24.85 -9.87 -23.03
C GLY A 450 -24.10 -9.84 -21.70
N ILE A 451 -22.99 -9.10 -21.65
CA ILE A 451 -22.08 -8.96 -20.52
C ILE A 451 -21.33 -7.63 -20.71
N GLY A 452 -20.94 -6.98 -19.62
CA GLY A 452 -20.07 -5.79 -19.71
C GLY A 452 -18.71 -6.11 -20.33
N GLN A 453 -18.07 -5.10 -20.90
CA GLN A 453 -16.89 -5.23 -21.77
C GLN A 453 -15.83 -4.20 -21.38
N TYR A 454 -14.56 -4.41 -21.76
CA TYR A 454 -13.49 -3.47 -21.43
C TYR A 454 -13.78 -2.03 -21.88
N THR A 455 -14.45 -1.88 -23.02
CA THR A 455 -14.85 -0.57 -23.56
C THR A 455 -15.92 0.13 -22.73
N ASP A 456 -16.75 -0.63 -22.00
CA ASP A 456 -17.83 -0.08 -21.15
C ASP A 456 -17.27 0.66 -19.92
N ILE A 457 -16.01 0.40 -19.54
CA ILE A 457 -15.32 1.12 -18.46
C ILE A 457 -15.28 2.62 -18.77
N LYS A 458 -15.15 3.03 -20.04
CA LYS A 458 -15.20 4.45 -20.44
C LYS A 458 -16.51 5.12 -20.06
N GLY A 459 -17.63 4.42 -20.25
CA GLY A 459 -18.94 4.91 -19.82
C GLY A 459 -19.05 5.01 -18.29
N LEU A 460 -18.46 4.08 -17.54
CA LEU A 460 -18.37 4.20 -16.07
C LEU A 460 -17.49 5.38 -15.63
N VAL A 461 -16.43 5.72 -16.39
CA VAL A 461 -15.61 6.92 -16.15
C VAL A 461 -16.47 8.18 -16.33
N ASP A 462 -17.28 8.25 -17.38
CA ASP A 462 -18.19 9.39 -17.59
C ASP A 462 -19.22 9.52 -16.46
N VAL A 463 -19.71 8.38 -15.93
CA VAL A 463 -20.57 8.37 -14.72
C VAL A 463 -19.80 8.94 -13.53
N CYS A 464 -18.55 8.52 -13.32
CA CYS A 464 -17.71 9.03 -12.25
C CYS A 464 -17.52 10.55 -12.34
N GLU A 465 -17.24 11.09 -13.53
CA GLU A 465 -17.14 12.54 -13.74
C GLU A 465 -18.44 13.27 -13.36
N LYS A 466 -19.61 12.73 -13.72
CA LYS A 466 -20.90 13.35 -13.38
C LYS A 466 -21.19 13.38 -11.88
N ILE A 467 -20.83 12.31 -11.16
CA ILE A 467 -21.14 12.17 -9.73
C ILE A 467 -20.02 12.65 -8.79
N GLY A 468 -18.87 13.06 -9.35
CA GLY A 468 -17.71 13.48 -8.56
C GLY A 468 -16.88 12.33 -7.99
N SER A 469 -17.10 11.08 -8.45
CA SER A 469 -16.27 9.94 -8.08
C SER A 469 -14.91 10.03 -8.77
N LYS A 470 -13.85 9.64 -8.06
CA LYS A 470 -12.47 9.62 -8.57
C LYS A 470 -11.91 8.21 -8.71
N MET A 471 -12.71 7.17 -8.46
CA MET A 471 -12.25 5.79 -8.50
C MET A 471 -13.32 4.82 -9.03
N ILE A 472 -12.88 3.84 -9.82
CA ILE A 472 -13.65 2.64 -10.17
C ILE A 472 -12.88 1.43 -9.64
N GLN A 473 -13.50 0.67 -8.76
CA GLN A 473 -13.04 -0.64 -8.34
C GLN A 473 -13.70 -1.73 -9.17
N LEU A 474 -12.89 -2.67 -9.67
CA LEU A 474 -13.35 -3.86 -10.38
C LEU A 474 -13.08 -5.11 -9.54
N LEU A 475 -13.85 -6.16 -9.78
CA LEU A 475 -13.46 -7.53 -9.42
C LEU A 475 -12.29 -8.00 -10.29
N PRO A 476 -11.65 -9.14 -9.97
CA PRO A 476 -10.62 -9.68 -10.84
C PRO A 476 -11.16 -9.92 -12.27
N ILE A 477 -10.37 -9.53 -13.28
CA ILE A 477 -10.73 -9.60 -14.72
C ILE A 477 -9.87 -10.61 -15.49
N PHE A 478 -9.19 -11.50 -14.77
CA PHE A 478 -8.27 -12.47 -15.34
C PHE A 478 -9.00 -13.72 -15.84
N ASP A 479 -8.37 -14.47 -16.73
CA ASP A 479 -8.98 -15.66 -17.33
C ASP A 479 -9.21 -16.75 -16.29
N THR A 480 -10.44 -17.26 -16.27
CA THR A 480 -10.95 -18.31 -15.40
C THR A 480 -11.39 -19.55 -16.18
N THR A 481 -11.18 -19.57 -17.51
CA THR A 481 -11.71 -20.60 -18.40
C THR A 481 -11.06 -21.98 -18.19
N ASP A 482 -11.83 -22.93 -17.66
CA ASP A 482 -11.56 -24.37 -17.68
C ASP A 482 -12.30 -25.04 -18.85
N VAL A 483 -13.62 -24.90 -18.89
CA VAL A 483 -14.49 -25.56 -19.88
C VAL A 483 -15.47 -24.59 -20.57
N GLY A 484 -15.51 -23.33 -20.16
CA GLY A 484 -16.42 -22.31 -20.67
C GLY A 484 -17.84 -22.40 -20.11
N ASP A 485 -18.02 -22.89 -18.88
CA ASP A 485 -19.32 -23.08 -18.22
C ASP A 485 -19.40 -22.34 -16.87
N TRP A 486 -20.50 -22.46 -16.14
CA TRP A 486 -20.80 -21.74 -14.89
C TRP A 486 -19.69 -21.73 -13.83
N PRO A 487 -18.93 -22.82 -13.57
CA PRO A 487 -17.81 -22.78 -12.62
C PRO A 487 -16.75 -21.73 -12.98
N ASP A 488 -16.63 -21.39 -14.26
CA ASP A 488 -15.65 -20.41 -14.77
C ASP A 488 -16.13 -18.97 -14.58
N SER A 489 -17.41 -18.76 -14.24
CA SER A 489 -17.92 -17.42 -13.92
C SER A 489 -17.31 -16.85 -12.64
N TYR A 490 -16.67 -17.68 -11.79
CA TYR A 490 -16.08 -17.27 -10.52
C TYR A 490 -14.75 -16.50 -10.69
N PRO A 491 -14.71 -15.17 -10.45
CA PRO A 491 -13.56 -14.33 -10.79
C PRO A 491 -12.26 -14.65 -10.04
N TYR A 492 -12.35 -15.32 -8.89
CA TYR A 492 -11.20 -15.66 -8.05
C TYR A 492 -10.60 -17.04 -8.39
N ARG A 493 -11.26 -17.85 -9.24
CA ARG A 493 -10.73 -19.13 -9.72
C ARG A 493 -9.99 -18.95 -11.05
N GLN A 494 -8.89 -18.20 -10.99
CA GLN A 494 -8.11 -17.85 -12.17
C GLN A 494 -7.31 -19.05 -12.69
N VAL A 495 -7.45 -19.37 -13.98
CA VAL A 495 -6.54 -20.31 -14.66
C VAL A 495 -5.23 -19.63 -15.05
N SER A 496 -5.20 -18.29 -15.08
CA SER A 496 -3.96 -17.52 -15.03
C SER A 496 -4.16 -16.21 -14.28
N CYS A 497 -3.19 -15.81 -13.45
CA CYS A 497 -3.19 -14.51 -12.78
C CYS A 497 -2.54 -13.38 -13.60
N PHE A 498 -2.22 -13.62 -14.88
CA PHE A 498 -1.61 -12.64 -15.80
C PHE A 498 -2.51 -12.33 -17.00
N ALA A 499 -3.13 -13.38 -17.56
CA ALA A 499 -3.95 -13.30 -18.76
C ALA A 499 -5.31 -12.67 -18.49
N LEU A 500 -5.70 -11.71 -19.32
CA LEU A 500 -7.00 -11.04 -19.24
C LEU A 500 -8.09 -11.92 -19.84
N HIS A 501 -9.28 -11.92 -19.24
CA HIS A 501 -10.36 -12.79 -19.66
C HIS A 501 -10.94 -12.36 -21.03
N PRO A 502 -10.98 -13.25 -22.04
CA PRO A 502 -11.48 -12.90 -23.38
C PRO A 502 -12.97 -12.58 -23.45
N ILE A 503 -13.76 -12.96 -22.44
CA ILE A 503 -15.21 -12.69 -22.43
C ILE A 503 -15.52 -11.19 -22.41
N TYR A 504 -14.59 -10.36 -21.91
CA TYR A 504 -14.76 -8.91 -21.82
C TYR A 504 -14.37 -8.16 -23.10
N ILE A 505 -13.89 -8.85 -24.15
CA ILE A 505 -13.60 -8.22 -25.43
C ILE A 505 -14.89 -7.64 -26.05
N ASN A 506 -14.78 -6.42 -26.58
CA ASN A 506 -15.72 -5.84 -27.52
C ASN A 506 -15.43 -6.33 -28.94
N LEU A 507 -16.24 -7.27 -29.42
CA LEU A 507 -16.10 -7.89 -30.75
C LEU A 507 -16.15 -6.84 -31.87
N LEU A 508 -17.01 -5.83 -31.74
CA LEU A 508 -17.17 -4.77 -32.75
C LEU A 508 -15.96 -3.85 -32.85
N MET A 509 -15.08 -3.85 -31.84
CA MET A 509 -13.88 -3.03 -31.76
C MET A 509 -12.59 -3.87 -31.78
N THR A 510 -12.66 -5.07 -32.37
CA THR A 510 -11.48 -5.93 -32.58
C THR A 510 -10.61 -5.43 -33.73
N LEU A 511 -11.22 -4.79 -34.74
CA LEU A 511 -10.59 -4.22 -35.94
C LEU A 511 -11.26 -2.88 -36.27
N ASP A 512 -10.59 -2.05 -37.07
CA ASP A 512 -11.12 -0.75 -37.51
C ASP A 512 -12.37 -0.92 -38.41
N SER A 513 -12.44 -2.02 -39.16
CA SER A 513 -13.59 -2.39 -39.97
C SER A 513 -13.76 -3.91 -40.01
N LEU A 514 -14.98 -4.39 -39.72
CA LEU A 514 -15.34 -5.80 -39.80
C LEU A 514 -16.08 -6.09 -41.12
N PRO A 515 -15.93 -7.30 -41.70
CA PRO A 515 -16.78 -7.74 -42.80
C PRO A 515 -18.27 -7.62 -42.44
N SER A 516 -19.08 -7.15 -43.37
CA SER A 516 -20.50 -6.80 -43.11
C SER A 516 -21.32 -7.95 -42.54
N ASP A 517 -21.04 -9.19 -42.96
CA ASP A 517 -21.72 -10.38 -42.47
C ASP A 517 -21.33 -10.73 -41.02
N ILE A 518 -20.05 -10.59 -40.64
CA ILE A 518 -19.59 -10.71 -39.25
C ILE A 518 -20.20 -9.61 -38.38
N TYR A 519 -20.17 -8.36 -38.86
CA TYR A 519 -20.76 -7.22 -38.15
C TYR A 519 -22.26 -7.45 -37.87
N ASN A 520 -23.02 -7.87 -38.89
CA ASN A 520 -24.46 -8.11 -38.77
C ASN A 520 -24.80 -9.29 -37.83
N ASP A 521 -24.00 -10.36 -37.83
CA ASP A 521 -24.14 -11.48 -36.88
C ASP A 521 -23.96 -10.99 -35.43
N ILE A 522 -22.90 -10.22 -35.18
CA ILE A 522 -22.63 -9.64 -33.85
C ILE A 522 -23.79 -8.75 -33.39
N GLN A 523 -24.29 -7.86 -34.25
CA GLN A 523 -25.41 -6.98 -33.91
C GLN A 523 -26.70 -7.77 -33.63
N THR A 524 -26.99 -8.80 -34.44
CA THR A 524 -28.19 -9.63 -34.25
C THR A 524 -28.11 -10.41 -32.94
N THR A 525 -26.96 -11.01 -32.63
CA THR A 525 -26.78 -11.79 -31.41
C THR A 525 -26.79 -10.90 -30.17
N LYS A 526 -26.15 -9.73 -30.24
CA LYS A 526 -26.21 -8.70 -29.20
C LYS A 526 -27.65 -8.39 -28.80
N TRP A 527 -28.53 -8.10 -29.77
CA TRP A 527 -29.93 -7.79 -29.48
C TRP A 527 -30.62 -8.89 -28.65
N HIS A 528 -30.34 -10.17 -28.94
CA HIS A 528 -30.90 -11.31 -28.20
C HIS A 528 -30.34 -11.42 -26.78
N PHE A 529 -29.02 -11.26 -26.61
CA PHE A 529 -28.41 -11.32 -25.29
C PHE A 529 -28.84 -10.15 -24.39
N GLU A 530 -29.04 -8.97 -24.96
CA GLU A 530 -29.46 -7.79 -24.22
C GLU A 530 -30.88 -7.89 -23.61
N GLN A 531 -31.71 -8.83 -24.07
CA GLN A 531 -33.03 -9.11 -23.48
C GLN A 531 -32.95 -9.85 -22.13
N LYS A 532 -31.78 -10.39 -21.74
CA LYS A 532 -31.66 -11.19 -20.51
C LYS A 532 -31.45 -10.32 -19.27
N PHE A 533 -32.21 -10.63 -18.22
CA PHE A 533 -32.14 -9.97 -16.91
C PHE A 533 -30.86 -10.30 -16.11
N VAL A 534 -30.18 -11.40 -16.44
CA VAL A 534 -28.93 -11.86 -15.82
C VAL A 534 -27.96 -12.27 -16.92
N VAL A 535 -26.66 -12.29 -16.60
CA VAL A 535 -25.63 -12.74 -17.54
C VAL A 535 -25.81 -14.23 -17.82
N ASP A 536 -25.90 -14.62 -19.10
CA ASP A 536 -25.84 -16.02 -19.52
C ASP A 536 -24.40 -16.36 -19.92
N TYR A 537 -23.58 -16.59 -18.89
CA TYR A 537 -22.13 -16.71 -19.03
C TYR A 537 -21.71 -17.78 -20.05
N PRO A 538 -22.18 -19.04 -20.01
CA PRO A 538 -21.71 -20.08 -20.93
C PRO A 538 -22.05 -19.75 -22.39
N THR A 539 -23.26 -19.25 -22.63
CA THR A 539 -23.72 -18.92 -23.99
C THR A 539 -22.94 -17.73 -24.57
N VAL A 540 -22.73 -16.68 -23.77
CA VAL A 540 -21.97 -15.49 -24.18
C VAL A 540 -20.51 -15.84 -24.44
N TYR A 541 -19.88 -16.61 -23.53
CA TYR A 541 -18.50 -17.04 -23.68
C TYR A 541 -18.29 -17.87 -24.96
N SER A 542 -19.11 -18.91 -25.16
CA SER A 542 -19.06 -19.76 -26.36
C SER A 542 -19.24 -18.96 -27.64
N TYR A 543 -20.19 -18.02 -27.66
CA TYR A 543 -20.40 -17.14 -28.83
C TYR A 543 -19.18 -16.25 -29.11
N LYS A 544 -18.68 -15.55 -28.09
CA LYS A 544 -17.54 -14.64 -28.25
C LYS A 544 -16.29 -15.38 -28.72
N MET A 545 -15.98 -16.55 -28.15
CA MET A 545 -14.84 -17.34 -28.58
C MET A 545 -14.98 -17.84 -30.02
N LYS A 546 -16.17 -18.31 -30.41
CA LYS A 546 -16.45 -18.70 -31.80
C LYS A 546 -16.26 -17.53 -32.75
N MET A 547 -16.76 -16.34 -32.39
CA MET A 547 -16.65 -15.15 -33.23
C MET A 547 -15.22 -14.63 -33.32
N LEU A 548 -14.46 -14.60 -32.22
CA LEU A 548 -13.04 -14.25 -32.23
C LEU A 548 -12.25 -15.19 -33.14
N LYS A 549 -12.51 -16.50 -33.08
CA LYS A 549 -11.86 -17.47 -33.96
C LYS A 549 -12.21 -17.23 -35.43
N ARG A 550 -13.47 -16.88 -35.71
CA ARG A 550 -13.95 -16.53 -37.05
C ARG A 550 -13.25 -15.29 -37.59
N ILE A 551 -13.24 -14.19 -36.83
CA ILE A 551 -12.55 -12.93 -37.17
C ILE A 551 -11.05 -13.21 -37.43
N TYR A 552 -10.43 -14.01 -36.56
CA TYR A 552 -9.02 -14.34 -36.72
C TYR A 552 -8.73 -15.08 -38.02
N ASN A 553 -9.49 -16.15 -38.31
CA ASN A 553 -9.26 -16.99 -39.47
C ASN A 553 -9.62 -16.33 -40.80
N GLU A 554 -10.68 -15.51 -40.83
CA GLU A 554 -11.18 -14.89 -42.06
C GLU A 554 -10.45 -13.58 -42.39
N VAL A 555 -9.93 -12.87 -41.38
CA VAL A 555 -9.36 -11.52 -41.56
C VAL A 555 -7.92 -11.44 -41.06
N VAL A 556 -7.71 -11.68 -39.76
CA VAL A 556 -6.45 -11.31 -39.07
C VAL A 556 -5.24 -12.15 -39.49
N ILE A 557 -5.43 -13.45 -39.75
CA ILE A 557 -4.34 -14.41 -39.98
C ILE A 557 -3.40 -13.99 -41.12
N ASN A 558 -3.92 -13.26 -42.11
CA ASN A 558 -3.15 -12.82 -43.27
C ASN A 558 -2.32 -11.55 -43.02
N GLU A 559 -2.65 -10.77 -41.99
CA GLU A 559 -2.07 -9.44 -41.74
C GLU A 559 -1.31 -9.37 -40.40
N ILE A 560 -1.50 -10.35 -39.51
CA ILE A 560 -1.01 -10.30 -38.13
C ILE A 560 0.51 -10.19 -38.03
N ASN A 561 1.25 -10.81 -38.96
CA ASN A 561 2.71 -10.78 -38.98
C ASN A 561 3.28 -9.40 -39.33
N ASP A 562 2.49 -8.54 -39.98
CA ASP A 562 2.87 -7.17 -40.33
C ASP A 562 2.51 -6.16 -39.22
N ASN A 563 1.78 -6.60 -38.18
CA ASN A 563 1.36 -5.74 -37.09
C ASN A 563 2.47 -5.54 -36.05
N ILE A 564 3.12 -4.37 -36.11
CA ILE A 564 4.23 -3.99 -35.22
C ILE A 564 3.80 -3.93 -33.75
N GLU A 565 2.60 -3.44 -33.44
CA GLU A 565 2.10 -3.36 -32.06
C GLU A 565 1.87 -4.74 -31.46
N PHE A 566 1.30 -5.65 -32.25
CA PHE A 566 1.13 -7.05 -31.87
C PHE A 566 2.48 -7.74 -31.60
N SER A 567 3.44 -7.59 -32.52
CA SER A 567 4.79 -8.16 -32.35
C SER A 567 5.48 -7.63 -31.09
N LYS A 568 5.40 -6.31 -30.84
CA LYS A 568 5.91 -5.69 -29.60
C LYS A 568 5.25 -6.26 -28.35
N PHE A 569 3.93 -6.46 -28.36
CA PHE A 569 3.21 -7.06 -27.25
C PHE A 569 3.70 -8.48 -26.95
N VAL A 570 3.84 -9.33 -27.98
CA VAL A 570 4.31 -10.72 -27.82
C VAL A 570 5.75 -10.75 -27.29
N ASP A 571 6.60 -9.82 -27.72
CA ASP A 571 7.98 -9.71 -27.23
C ASP A 571 8.06 -9.23 -25.78
N GLN A 572 7.25 -8.23 -25.41
CA GLN A 572 7.22 -7.66 -24.06
C GLN A 572 6.62 -8.63 -23.03
N GLU A 573 5.53 -9.31 -23.39
CA GLU A 573 4.74 -10.13 -22.46
C GLU A 573 5.10 -11.63 -22.53
N GLY A 574 6.09 -12.00 -23.35
CA GLY A 574 6.43 -13.38 -23.66
C GLY A 574 6.77 -14.26 -22.46
N GLU A 575 7.12 -13.67 -21.31
CA GLU A 575 7.44 -14.42 -20.09
C GLU A 575 6.23 -15.19 -19.53
N TRP A 576 5.06 -14.56 -19.44
CA TRP A 576 3.82 -15.21 -18.99
C TRP A 576 2.92 -15.60 -20.17
N LEU A 577 2.98 -14.90 -21.30
CA LEU A 577 2.10 -15.14 -22.44
C LEU A 577 2.35 -16.50 -23.12
N ARG A 578 3.63 -16.89 -23.27
CA ARG A 578 4.00 -18.19 -23.86
C ARG A 578 3.49 -19.40 -23.06
N PRO A 579 3.74 -19.51 -21.74
CA PRO A 579 3.19 -20.61 -20.95
C PRO A 579 1.65 -20.58 -20.93
N TYR A 580 1.02 -19.42 -20.85
CA TYR A 580 -0.45 -19.31 -20.93
C TYR A 580 -1.00 -19.85 -22.26
N ALA A 581 -0.45 -19.42 -23.39
CA ALA A 581 -0.92 -19.88 -24.70
C ALA A 581 -0.74 -21.39 -24.89
N LEU A 582 0.40 -21.93 -24.46
CA LEU A 582 0.63 -23.37 -24.51
C LEU A 582 -0.32 -24.13 -23.57
N PHE A 583 -0.60 -23.61 -22.38
CA PHE A 583 -1.57 -24.20 -21.46
C PHE A 583 -2.97 -24.24 -22.08
N CYS A 584 -3.45 -23.13 -22.66
CA CYS A 584 -4.75 -23.08 -23.34
C CYS A 584 -4.83 -24.07 -24.50
N TYR A 585 -3.78 -24.16 -25.32
CA TYR A 585 -3.68 -25.15 -26.40
C TYR A 585 -3.78 -26.59 -25.88
N LEU A 586 -3.06 -26.92 -24.79
CA LEU A 586 -3.08 -28.27 -24.20
C LEU A 586 -4.42 -28.57 -23.51
N ARG A 587 -5.00 -27.59 -22.80
CA ARG A 587 -6.34 -27.67 -22.20
C ARG A 587 -7.38 -28.05 -23.25
N ASP A 588 -7.42 -27.31 -24.36
CA ASP A 588 -8.40 -27.53 -25.42
C ASP A 588 -8.16 -28.87 -26.14
N LYS A 589 -6.88 -29.25 -26.31
CA LYS A 589 -6.48 -30.52 -26.92
C LYS A 589 -6.87 -31.75 -26.09
N PHE A 590 -6.75 -31.66 -24.77
CA PHE A 590 -7.06 -32.78 -23.85
C PHE A 590 -8.46 -32.68 -23.22
N GLY A 591 -9.17 -31.57 -23.43
CA GLY A 591 -10.52 -31.34 -22.90
C GLY A 591 -10.59 -31.09 -21.39
N THR A 592 -9.48 -30.70 -20.75
CA THR A 592 -9.42 -30.43 -19.30
C THR A 592 -8.25 -29.52 -18.93
N SER A 593 -8.44 -28.60 -17.98
CA SER A 593 -7.34 -27.83 -17.36
C SER A 593 -6.55 -28.61 -16.31
N ASP A 594 -7.05 -29.77 -15.88
CA ASP A 594 -6.32 -30.66 -14.97
C ASP A 594 -5.11 -31.26 -15.70
N PHE A 595 -3.99 -30.55 -15.59
CA PHE A 595 -2.77 -30.91 -16.26
C PHE A 595 -2.19 -32.23 -15.78
N HIS A 596 -2.61 -32.76 -14.62
CA HIS A 596 -2.21 -34.09 -14.18
C HIS A 596 -2.72 -35.19 -15.12
N ASN A 597 -3.81 -34.93 -15.84
CA ASN A 597 -4.35 -35.81 -16.87
C ASN A 597 -3.71 -35.60 -18.25
N TRP A 598 -2.80 -34.63 -18.41
CA TRP A 598 -2.08 -34.40 -19.66
C TRP A 598 -0.88 -35.34 -19.76
N PRO A 599 -0.84 -36.28 -20.72
CA PRO A 599 0.11 -37.38 -20.69
C PRO A 599 1.58 -36.94 -20.56
N LYS A 600 2.20 -36.47 -21.64
CA LYS A 600 3.61 -36.06 -21.65
C LYS A 600 3.86 -34.67 -21.06
N PHE A 601 2.82 -34.01 -20.56
CA PHE A 601 2.84 -32.60 -20.19
C PHE A 601 2.33 -32.33 -18.77
N SER A 602 2.10 -33.37 -17.96
CA SER A 602 1.72 -33.22 -16.54
C SER A 602 2.79 -32.55 -15.68
N LYS A 603 4.03 -32.58 -16.15
CA LYS A 603 5.13 -31.75 -15.66
C LYS A 603 5.84 -31.16 -16.87
N ILE A 604 6.27 -29.91 -16.77
CA ILE A 604 6.99 -29.24 -17.84
C ILE A 604 8.08 -28.32 -17.29
N SER A 605 9.22 -28.27 -17.95
CA SER A 605 10.27 -27.29 -17.67
C SER A 605 10.13 -26.05 -18.55
N ARG A 606 10.73 -24.94 -18.12
CA ARG A 606 10.76 -23.69 -18.90
C ARG A 606 11.34 -23.88 -20.31
N ARG A 607 12.36 -24.73 -20.45
CA ARG A 607 12.96 -25.06 -21.75
C ARG A 607 11.98 -25.81 -22.65
N GLU A 608 11.22 -26.76 -22.09
CA GLU A 608 10.21 -27.50 -22.85
C GLU A 608 9.05 -26.60 -23.26
N ILE A 609 8.59 -25.67 -22.40
CA ILE A 609 7.58 -24.67 -22.77
C ILE A 609 8.04 -23.90 -24.01
N ASN A 610 9.23 -23.31 -23.98
CA ASN A 610 9.77 -22.56 -25.13
C ASN A 610 9.88 -23.44 -26.39
N SER A 611 10.33 -24.68 -26.25
CA SER A 611 10.43 -25.61 -27.38
C SER A 611 9.07 -25.99 -27.96
N GLN A 612 8.05 -26.20 -27.13
CA GLN A 612 6.70 -26.51 -27.60
C GLN A 612 6.03 -25.29 -28.21
N CYS A 613 6.22 -24.09 -27.66
CA CYS A 613 5.72 -22.85 -28.26
C CYS A 613 6.32 -22.62 -29.65
N ALA A 614 7.63 -22.85 -29.83
CA ALA A 614 8.25 -22.74 -31.15
C ALA A 614 7.70 -23.78 -32.14
N LYS A 615 7.44 -25.01 -31.67
CA LYS A 615 6.88 -26.10 -32.50
C LYS A 615 5.43 -25.84 -32.92
N HIS A 616 4.64 -25.20 -32.05
CA HIS A 616 3.22 -24.93 -32.24
C HIS A 616 2.94 -23.45 -32.53
N SER A 617 3.93 -22.70 -33.04
CA SER A 617 3.84 -21.24 -33.21
C SER A 617 2.55 -20.81 -33.90
N ASP A 618 2.22 -21.43 -35.04
CA ASP A 618 1.02 -21.10 -35.83
C ASP A 618 -0.28 -21.38 -35.07
N ASP A 619 -0.33 -22.45 -34.27
CA ASP A 619 -1.47 -22.80 -33.43
C ASP A 619 -1.69 -21.76 -32.30
N LEU A 620 -0.59 -21.19 -31.78
CA LEU A 620 -0.61 -20.27 -30.64
C LEU A 620 -0.90 -18.81 -31.03
N GLN A 621 -0.71 -18.43 -32.30
CA GLN A 621 -0.92 -17.05 -32.76
C GLN A 621 -2.33 -16.51 -32.46
N PHE A 622 -3.35 -17.36 -32.57
CA PHE A 622 -4.72 -16.98 -32.20
C PHE A 622 -4.82 -16.55 -30.72
N ILE A 623 -4.18 -17.30 -29.82
CA ILE A 623 -4.24 -17.02 -28.38
C ILE A 623 -3.45 -15.75 -28.05
N TYR A 624 -2.30 -15.56 -28.69
CA TYR A 624 -1.53 -14.31 -28.58
C TYR A 624 -2.36 -13.11 -29.04
N TRP A 625 -3.04 -13.23 -30.19
CA TRP A 625 -3.88 -12.16 -30.72
C TRP A 625 -5.05 -11.83 -29.78
N VAL A 626 -5.73 -12.84 -29.24
CA VAL A 626 -6.82 -12.61 -28.28
C VAL A 626 -6.33 -11.84 -27.06
N GLN A 627 -5.19 -12.21 -26.48
CA GLN A 627 -4.62 -11.47 -25.34
C GLN A 627 -4.17 -10.06 -25.71
N TYR A 628 -3.61 -9.87 -26.91
CA TYR A 628 -3.29 -8.55 -27.44
C TYR A 628 -4.53 -7.64 -27.51
N ILE A 629 -5.66 -8.16 -28.00
CA ILE A 629 -6.91 -7.40 -28.05
C ILE A 629 -7.45 -7.10 -26.64
N CYS A 630 -7.38 -8.05 -25.71
CA CYS A 630 -7.72 -7.79 -24.31
C CYS A 630 -6.90 -6.62 -23.74
N ASP A 631 -5.58 -6.68 -23.89
CA ASP A 631 -4.66 -5.65 -23.41
C ASP A 631 -4.94 -4.30 -24.06
N LYS A 632 -5.10 -4.26 -25.39
CA LYS A 632 -5.35 -3.04 -26.13
C LYS A 632 -6.63 -2.34 -25.65
N GLN A 633 -7.74 -3.07 -25.57
CA GLN A 633 -9.02 -2.49 -25.16
C GLN A 633 -9.03 -2.07 -23.69
N PHE A 634 -8.41 -2.85 -22.81
CA PHE A 634 -8.35 -2.50 -21.39
C PHE A 634 -7.44 -1.30 -21.14
N LYS A 635 -6.26 -1.25 -21.75
CA LYS A 635 -5.31 -0.12 -21.62
C LYS A 635 -5.89 1.17 -22.20
N ASP A 636 -6.62 1.10 -23.32
CA ASP A 636 -7.35 2.25 -23.86
C ASP A 636 -8.41 2.79 -22.88
N ALA A 637 -9.14 1.91 -22.18
CA ALA A 637 -10.06 2.33 -21.12
C ALA A 637 -9.35 2.92 -19.89
N ARG A 638 -8.22 2.33 -19.49
CA ARG A 638 -7.36 2.83 -18.40
C ARG A 638 -6.79 4.22 -18.70
N ASP A 639 -6.33 4.44 -19.93
CA ASP A 639 -5.77 5.72 -20.36
C ASP A 639 -6.87 6.79 -20.41
N TYR A 640 -8.06 6.43 -20.91
CA TYR A 640 -9.24 7.31 -20.84
C TYR A 640 -9.58 7.68 -19.40
N ALA A 641 -9.68 6.70 -18.49
CA ALA A 641 -9.91 6.95 -17.06
C ALA A 641 -8.87 7.92 -16.47
N SER A 642 -7.59 7.69 -16.78
CA SER A 642 -6.48 8.52 -16.31
C SER A 642 -6.59 9.96 -16.81
N SER A 643 -6.95 10.16 -18.09
CA SER A 643 -7.17 11.49 -18.68
C SER A 643 -8.31 12.28 -18.02
N LYS A 644 -9.31 11.56 -17.48
CA LYS A 644 -10.45 12.14 -16.74
C LYS A 644 -10.20 12.26 -15.24
N GLY A 645 -9.00 11.93 -14.76
CA GLY A 645 -8.68 11.94 -13.34
C GLY A 645 -9.42 10.88 -12.53
N VAL A 646 -9.84 9.79 -13.16
CA VAL A 646 -10.50 8.64 -12.54
C VAL A 646 -9.52 7.48 -12.45
N VAL A 647 -9.34 6.97 -11.24
CA VAL A 647 -8.40 5.92 -10.88
C VAL A 647 -9.04 4.56 -11.08
N LEU A 648 -8.32 3.59 -11.66
CA LEU A 648 -8.74 2.19 -11.67
C LEU A 648 -8.12 1.42 -10.51
N LYS A 649 -8.98 0.82 -9.69
CA LYS A 649 -8.63 -0.06 -8.57
C LYS A 649 -8.88 -1.52 -8.95
N GLY A 650 -7.80 -2.27 -9.10
CA GLY A 650 -7.82 -3.70 -9.36
C GLY A 650 -7.98 -4.53 -8.09
N ASP A 651 -8.21 -5.82 -8.28
CA ASP A 651 -8.34 -6.81 -7.21
C ASP A 651 -7.44 -8.01 -7.49
N LEU A 652 -6.52 -8.29 -6.56
CA LEU A 652 -5.58 -9.40 -6.63
C LEU A 652 -5.97 -10.46 -5.60
N PRO A 653 -6.50 -11.62 -6.04
CA PRO A 653 -6.66 -12.78 -5.18
C PRO A 653 -5.30 -13.27 -4.69
N ILE A 654 -5.15 -13.58 -3.41
CA ILE A 654 -3.88 -14.14 -2.92
C ILE A 654 -3.64 -15.55 -3.47
N GLY A 655 -4.69 -16.35 -3.65
CA GLY A 655 -4.60 -17.70 -4.19
C GLY A 655 -4.46 -17.74 -5.71
N VAL A 656 -3.97 -18.87 -6.23
CA VAL A 656 -4.06 -19.24 -7.65
C VAL A 656 -4.83 -20.56 -7.75
N ASN A 657 -5.55 -20.82 -8.85
CA ASN A 657 -6.21 -22.11 -9.00
C ASN A 657 -5.18 -23.26 -9.02
N PHE A 658 -5.53 -24.43 -8.47
CA PHE A 658 -4.65 -25.60 -8.51
C PHE A 658 -4.40 -26.05 -9.96
N ASN A 659 -5.46 -26.04 -10.78
CA ASN A 659 -5.40 -26.30 -12.22
C ASN A 659 -5.16 -24.99 -12.98
N SER A 660 -4.01 -24.35 -12.76
CA SER A 660 -3.65 -23.09 -13.42
C SER A 660 -2.31 -23.17 -14.15
N VAL A 661 -2.08 -22.19 -15.03
CA VAL A 661 -0.79 -21.95 -15.69
C VAL A 661 0.31 -21.80 -14.66
N GLU A 662 0.05 -21.12 -13.55
CA GLU A 662 1.03 -20.84 -12.52
C GLU A 662 1.52 -22.12 -11.83
N CYS A 663 0.59 -22.99 -11.42
CA CYS A 663 0.92 -24.26 -10.80
C CYS A 663 1.60 -25.23 -11.79
N TRP A 664 1.26 -25.14 -13.08
CA TRP A 664 1.84 -26.00 -14.12
C TRP A 664 3.24 -25.55 -14.57
N ALA A 665 3.41 -24.25 -14.85
CA ALA A 665 4.64 -23.68 -15.42
C ALA A 665 5.66 -23.25 -14.36
N TYR A 666 5.21 -22.95 -13.13
CA TYR A 666 6.06 -22.50 -12.02
C TYR A 666 5.80 -23.28 -10.72
N PRO A 667 5.76 -24.64 -10.73
CA PRO A 667 5.29 -25.43 -9.60
C PRO A 667 6.10 -25.23 -8.30
N LYS A 668 7.39 -24.87 -8.40
CA LYS A 668 8.27 -24.66 -7.24
C LYS A 668 7.87 -23.47 -6.37
N ASN A 669 7.06 -22.55 -6.90
CA ASN A 669 6.54 -21.42 -6.13
C ASN A 669 5.40 -21.83 -5.18
N PHE A 670 4.93 -23.08 -5.24
CA PHE A 670 3.71 -23.52 -4.58
C PHE A 670 3.91 -24.85 -3.84
N ARG A 671 3.21 -24.99 -2.71
CA ARG A 671 3.07 -26.23 -1.95
C ARG A 671 1.82 -26.95 -2.40
N LEU A 672 1.95 -27.77 -3.46
CA LEU A 672 0.82 -28.40 -4.15
C LEU A 672 0.10 -29.48 -3.32
N ASP A 673 0.76 -30.01 -2.30
CA ASP A 673 0.22 -30.95 -1.30
C ASP A 673 -0.68 -30.28 -0.26
N MET A 674 -0.74 -28.95 -0.27
CA MET A 674 -1.51 -28.13 0.66
C MET A 674 -2.61 -27.34 -0.05
N CYS A 675 -3.60 -26.92 0.74
CA CYS A 675 -4.67 -26.01 0.37
C CYS A 675 -4.68 -24.81 1.33
N SER A 676 -4.83 -23.60 0.81
CA SER A 676 -5.16 -22.43 1.60
C SER A 676 -6.63 -22.45 2.02
N GLY A 677 -6.93 -21.86 3.17
CA GLY A 677 -8.28 -21.70 3.65
C GLY A 677 -8.40 -20.66 4.76
N ALA A 678 -9.42 -20.83 5.59
CA ALA A 678 -9.61 -20.09 6.82
C ALA A 678 -9.95 -21.05 7.98
N PRO A 679 -9.52 -20.75 9.22
CA PRO A 679 -9.98 -21.47 10.39
C PRO A 679 -11.51 -21.27 10.58
N PRO A 680 -12.16 -22.10 11.40
CA PRO A 680 -13.51 -21.86 11.88
C PRO A 680 -13.71 -20.44 12.44
N ASP A 681 -14.82 -19.80 12.06
CA ASP A 681 -15.23 -18.46 12.51
C ASP A 681 -16.76 -18.35 12.64
N GLU A 682 -17.28 -17.15 12.94
CA GLU A 682 -18.73 -16.90 13.10
C GLU A 682 -19.55 -17.10 11.81
N PHE A 683 -18.90 -17.06 10.64
CA PHE A 683 -19.53 -17.24 9.33
C PHE A 683 -19.43 -18.68 8.83
N SER A 684 -18.44 -19.46 9.31
CA SER A 684 -18.14 -20.82 8.90
C SER A 684 -17.66 -21.69 10.07
N GLU A 685 -18.57 -22.45 10.67
CA GLU A 685 -18.32 -23.34 11.82
C GLU A 685 -17.25 -24.42 11.55
N ASP A 686 -17.14 -24.86 10.30
CA ASP A 686 -16.21 -25.91 9.86
C ASP A 686 -14.88 -25.35 9.31
N GLY A 687 -14.74 -24.03 9.30
CA GLY A 687 -13.71 -23.33 8.53
C GLY A 687 -13.90 -23.50 7.02
N GLN A 688 -13.07 -22.80 6.25
CA GLN A 688 -13.18 -22.77 4.80
C GLN A 688 -11.96 -23.45 4.17
N ASN A 689 -12.19 -24.28 3.17
CA ASN A 689 -11.14 -24.81 2.31
C ASN A 689 -11.32 -24.25 0.90
N TRP A 690 -10.48 -23.28 0.53
CA TRP A 690 -10.59 -22.60 -0.77
C TRP A 690 -10.01 -23.45 -1.91
N GLY A 691 -9.21 -24.49 -1.57
CA GLY A 691 -8.66 -25.44 -2.54
C GLY A 691 -7.44 -24.93 -3.33
N PHE A 692 -7.07 -23.66 -3.21
CA PHE A 692 -5.86 -23.09 -3.82
C PHE A 692 -4.60 -23.60 -3.11
N PRO A 693 -3.48 -23.85 -3.81
CA PRO A 693 -2.23 -24.17 -3.13
C PRO A 693 -1.67 -22.94 -2.43
N THR A 694 -0.91 -23.18 -1.37
CA THR A 694 -0.17 -22.15 -0.65
C THR A 694 1.18 -21.88 -1.31
N TYR A 695 1.77 -20.73 -1.01
CA TYR A 695 3.08 -20.36 -1.54
C TYR A 695 4.23 -21.05 -0.80
N ASP A 696 5.25 -21.45 -1.56
CA ASP A 696 6.57 -21.73 -1.01
C ASP A 696 7.37 -20.42 -0.90
N TRP A 697 7.08 -19.68 0.18
CA TRP A 697 7.71 -18.38 0.43
C TRP A 697 9.23 -18.47 0.62
N ASP A 698 9.75 -19.59 1.12
CA ASP A 698 11.19 -19.75 1.33
C ASP A 698 11.90 -19.95 -0.02
N TYR A 699 11.31 -20.72 -0.95
CA TYR A 699 11.80 -20.80 -2.33
C TYR A 699 11.75 -19.44 -3.04
N MET A 700 10.62 -18.71 -2.92
CA MET A 700 10.47 -17.38 -3.51
C MET A 700 11.51 -16.41 -2.96
N GLU A 701 11.72 -16.38 -1.64
CA GLU A 701 12.73 -15.53 -1.03
C GLU A 701 14.13 -15.85 -1.55
N SER A 702 14.47 -17.15 -1.71
CA SER A 702 15.78 -17.59 -2.21
C SER A 702 16.07 -17.15 -3.65
N ASN A 703 15.05 -16.84 -4.45
CA ASN A 703 15.19 -16.36 -5.82
C ASN A 703 14.92 -14.85 -5.99
N GLY A 704 14.74 -14.12 -4.89
CA GLY A 704 14.45 -12.68 -4.92
C GLY A 704 13.03 -12.34 -5.32
N PHE A 705 12.06 -13.23 -5.05
CA PHE A 705 10.62 -13.02 -5.29
C PHE A 705 10.24 -12.75 -6.76
N GLN A 706 11.02 -13.23 -7.73
CA GLN A 706 10.85 -12.92 -9.16
C GLN A 706 9.43 -13.09 -9.69
N TRP A 707 8.74 -14.16 -9.27
CA TRP A 707 7.37 -14.43 -9.71
C TRP A 707 6.36 -13.40 -9.17
N TRP A 708 6.50 -12.98 -7.91
CA TRP A 708 5.68 -11.92 -7.34
C TRP A 708 6.01 -10.56 -7.96
N GLU A 709 7.28 -10.30 -8.27
CA GLU A 709 7.64 -9.08 -8.99
C GLU A 709 6.97 -9.00 -10.36
N MET A 710 7.01 -10.10 -11.12
CA MET A 710 6.32 -10.22 -12.41
C MET A 710 4.81 -9.99 -12.26
N ARG A 711 4.19 -10.57 -11.23
CA ARG A 711 2.75 -10.38 -10.93
C ARG A 711 2.42 -8.92 -10.63
N LEU A 712 3.22 -8.24 -9.80
CA LEU A 712 3.00 -6.84 -9.43
C LEU A 712 3.24 -5.88 -10.60
N ARG A 713 4.23 -6.14 -11.46
CA ARG A 713 4.45 -5.37 -12.69
C ARG A 713 3.23 -5.46 -13.59
N ARG A 714 2.72 -6.67 -13.82
CA ARG A 714 1.50 -6.88 -14.60
C ARG A 714 0.30 -6.14 -14.00
N MET A 715 0.13 -6.15 -12.68
CA MET A 715 -0.94 -5.38 -12.03
C MET A 715 -0.76 -3.87 -12.22
N TYR A 716 0.45 -3.34 -12.12
CA TYR A 716 0.73 -1.91 -12.32
C TYR A 716 0.46 -1.44 -13.76
N ASP A 717 0.68 -2.31 -14.74
CA ASP A 717 0.35 -2.04 -16.14
C ASP A 717 -1.18 -1.95 -16.38
N LEU A 718 -1.99 -2.41 -15.43
CA LEU A 718 -3.45 -2.44 -15.54
C LEU A 718 -4.12 -1.45 -14.57
N PHE A 719 -3.57 -1.23 -13.38
CA PHE A 719 -4.23 -0.50 -12.31
C PHE A 719 -3.30 0.48 -11.60
N GLN A 720 -3.86 1.58 -11.08
CA GLN A 720 -3.13 2.52 -10.23
C GLN A 720 -3.30 2.20 -8.74
N VAL A 721 -4.38 1.52 -8.36
CA VAL A 721 -4.65 1.07 -7.00
C VAL A 721 -4.89 -0.43 -7.01
N LEU A 722 -4.40 -1.14 -6.01
CA LEU A 722 -4.53 -2.58 -5.93
C LEU A 722 -5.12 -2.99 -4.59
N ARG A 723 -6.27 -3.66 -4.60
CA ARG A 723 -6.68 -4.49 -3.47
C ARG A 723 -5.86 -5.77 -3.48
N ILE A 724 -5.18 -6.06 -2.37
CA ILE A 724 -4.64 -7.39 -2.11
C ILE A 724 -5.63 -8.09 -1.20
N ASP A 725 -6.32 -9.07 -1.76
CA ASP A 725 -7.19 -9.98 -1.04
C ASP A 725 -6.37 -10.73 0.02
N HIS A 726 -6.88 -10.84 1.24
CA HIS A 726 -6.30 -11.56 2.34
C HIS A 726 -4.79 -11.24 2.56
N ILE A 727 -4.48 -9.97 2.83
CA ILE A 727 -3.08 -9.51 3.04
C ILE A 727 -2.36 -10.32 4.12
N LEU A 728 -3.13 -10.94 5.02
CA LEU A 728 -2.64 -11.80 6.09
C LEU A 728 -1.77 -12.94 5.57
N GLY A 729 -1.98 -13.44 4.35
CA GLY A 729 -1.11 -14.47 3.75
C GLY A 729 0.37 -14.07 3.57
N PHE A 730 0.70 -12.78 3.65
CA PHE A 730 2.09 -12.30 3.75
C PHE A 730 2.69 -12.61 5.13
N PHE A 731 1.88 -12.60 6.18
CA PHE A 731 2.27 -12.95 7.54
C PHE A 731 2.17 -14.46 7.78
N ARG A 732 0.97 -15.01 7.50
CA ARG A 732 0.57 -16.40 7.73
C ARG A 732 -0.62 -16.76 6.83
N ILE A 733 -0.70 -18.01 6.40
CA ILE A 733 -1.87 -18.56 5.70
C ILE A 733 -2.37 -19.78 6.46
N TRP A 734 -3.67 -20.04 6.48
CA TRP A 734 -4.20 -21.29 7.00
C TRP A 734 -4.00 -22.39 5.95
N GLU A 735 -3.12 -23.35 6.25
CA GLU A 735 -2.83 -24.53 5.41
C GLU A 735 -3.64 -25.74 5.86
N ILE A 736 -4.20 -26.44 4.87
CA ILE A 736 -5.00 -27.65 5.02
C ILE A 736 -4.39 -28.73 4.11
N PRO A 737 -4.08 -29.94 4.60
CA PRO A 737 -3.55 -31.00 3.75
C PRO A 737 -4.53 -31.40 2.64
N ARG A 738 -4.07 -31.32 1.38
CA ARG A 738 -4.91 -31.55 0.20
C ARG A 738 -5.46 -32.97 0.16
N ASP A 739 -4.67 -33.98 0.52
CA ASP A 739 -5.03 -35.39 0.30
C ASP A 739 -5.86 -36.04 1.41
N SER A 740 -6.01 -35.39 2.56
CA SER A 740 -6.79 -35.94 3.69
C SER A 740 -8.02 -35.12 4.06
N CYS A 741 -8.05 -33.82 3.75
CA CYS A 741 -9.07 -32.90 4.26
C CYS A 741 -10.00 -32.39 3.14
N VAL A 742 -11.26 -32.20 3.51
CA VAL A 742 -12.31 -31.56 2.71
C VAL A 742 -12.68 -30.22 3.35
N ARG A 743 -12.76 -30.14 4.68
CA ARG A 743 -13.06 -28.92 5.46
C ARG A 743 -11.80 -28.19 5.94
N GLY A 744 -11.98 -26.99 6.50
CA GLY A 744 -10.88 -26.18 7.04
C GLY A 744 -10.46 -26.52 8.48
N ILE A 745 -11.30 -27.20 9.25
CA ILE A 745 -11.14 -27.42 10.70
C ILE A 745 -9.86 -28.13 11.14
N LEU A 746 -9.26 -28.96 10.28
CA LEU A 746 -8.01 -29.69 10.55
C LEU A 746 -6.77 -29.03 9.92
N GLY A 747 -6.87 -27.75 9.56
CA GLY A 747 -5.73 -26.96 9.11
C GLY A 747 -4.89 -26.39 10.26
N HIS A 748 -3.88 -25.60 9.90
CA HIS A 748 -3.01 -24.87 10.81
C HIS A 748 -2.43 -23.62 10.13
N PHE A 749 -1.95 -22.64 10.89
CA PHE A 749 -1.24 -21.51 10.30
C PHE A 749 0.15 -21.90 9.81
N PHE A 750 0.56 -21.39 8.64
CA PHE A 750 1.90 -21.50 8.08
C PHE A 750 2.43 -20.12 7.65
N PRO A 751 3.67 -19.74 8.00
CA PRO A 751 4.59 -20.45 8.89
C PRO A 751 4.11 -20.42 10.34
N CYS A 752 4.53 -21.38 11.16
CA CYS A 752 4.25 -21.37 12.60
C CYS A 752 5.35 -22.06 13.42
N LEU A 753 5.33 -21.79 14.73
CA LEU A 753 6.15 -22.42 15.76
C LEU A 753 5.32 -23.49 16.48
N PRO A 754 5.28 -24.75 16.01
CA PRO A 754 4.48 -25.79 16.63
C PRO A 754 4.95 -26.06 18.06
N VAL A 755 4.13 -26.78 18.81
CA VAL A 755 4.44 -27.22 20.17
C VAL A 755 5.09 -28.59 20.06
N SER A 756 6.28 -28.74 20.62
CA SER A 756 6.96 -30.05 20.64
C SER A 756 6.38 -30.96 21.73
N LYS A 757 6.57 -32.27 21.62
CA LYS A 757 6.24 -33.20 22.71
C LYS A 757 6.84 -32.78 24.07
N PRO A 758 8.14 -32.41 24.16
CA PRO A 758 8.71 -31.87 25.41
C PRO A 758 8.01 -30.61 25.93
N ASP A 759 7.57 -29.70 25.05
CA ASP A 759 6.82 -28.49 25.46
C ASP A 759 5.48 -28.83 26.11
N LEU A 760 4.79 -29.88 25.62
CA LEU A 760 3.52 -30.37 26.17
C LEU A 760 3.76 -31.05 27.53
N GLU A 761 4.76 -31.93 27.61
CA GLU A 761 5.13 -32.60 28.85
C GLU A 761 5.54 -31.61 29.94
N ALA A 762 6.29 -30.55 29.59
CA ALA A 762 6.68 -29.49 30.51
C ALA A 762 5.47 -28.69 31.07
N ARG A 763 4.35 -28.66 30.34
CA ARG A 763 3.08 -28.06 30.77
C ARG A 763 2.19 -29.03 31.54
N GLY A 764 2.63 -30.28 31.74
CA GLY A 764 1.86 -31.32 32.39
C GLY A 764 0.76 -31.92 31.51
N LEU A 765 0.91 -31.85 30.18
CA LEU A 765 0.05 -32.49 29.19
C LEU A 765 0.73 -33.76 28.66
N TYR A 766 0.68 -34.85 29.44
CA TYR A 766 1.44 -36.08 29.18
C TYR A 766 0.74 -37.07 28.22
N ASP A 767 -0.61 -37.04 28.17
CA ASP A 767 -1.40 -37.98 27.36
C ASP A 767 -1.57 -37.46 25.93
N ILE A 768 -0.47 -37.46 25.18
CA ILE A 768 -0.43 -36.92 23.82
C ILE A 768 -1.43 -37.63 22.91
N GLU A 769 -1.57 -38.95 23.04
CA GLU A 769 -2.50 -39.75 22.24
C GLU A 769 -3.96 -39.28 22.43
N ARG A 770 -4.38 -38.98 23.66
CA ARG A 770 -5.71 -38.42 23.95
C ARG A 770 -5.98 -37.08 23.26
N TYR A 771 -4.94 -36.30 22.98
CA TYR A 771 -5.09 -34.98 22.38
C TYR A 771 -5.04 -35.00 20.83
N VAL A 772 -4.28 -35.94 20.25
CA VAL A 772 -4.11 -36.02 18.77
C VAL A 772 -5.02 -37.02 18.08
N GLN A 773 -5.48 -38.06 18.79
CA GLN A 773 -6.39 -39.04 18.22
C GLN A 773 -7.85 -38.59 18.35
N PRO A 774 -8.71 -38.86 17.35
CA PRO A 774 -10.13 -38.57 17.45
C PRO A 774 -10.75 -39.19 18.72
N TYR A 775 -11.39 -38.35 19.53
CA TYR A 775 -12.08 -38.82 20.74
C TYR A 775 -13.44 -39.41 20.37
N ILE A 776 -13.51 -40.74 20.23
CA ILE A 776 -14.70 -41.46 19.80
C ILE A 776 -15.08 -42.50 20.85
N ARG A 777 -16.30 -42.34 21.39
CA ARG A 777 -16.90 -43.21 22.40
C ARG A 777 -18.21 -43.82 21.88
N TRP A 778 -18.64 -44.96 22.41
CA TRP A 778 -19.88 -45.60 21.94
C TRP A 778 -21.09 -44.68 22.15
N HIS A 779 -21.21 -44.02 23.30
CA HIS A 779 -22.32 -43.11 23.57
C HIS A 779 -22.37 -41.92 22.58
N LEU A 780 -21.24 -41.49 22.02
CA LEU A 780 -21.19 -40.44 20.99
C LEU A 780 -21.70 -40.96 19.64
N ILE A 781 -21.32 -42.19 19.26
CA ILE A 781 -21.83 -42.85 18.05
C ILE A 781 -23.34 -43.07 18.17
N GLU A 782 -23.81 -43.57 19.32
CA GLU A 782 -25.22 -43.77 19.62
C GLU A 782 -26.00 -42.45 19.60
N LYS A 783 -25.47 -41.39 20.23
CA LYS A 783 -26.11 -40.06 20.22
C LYS A 783 -26.31 -39.53 18.81
N LYS A 784 -25.27 -39.60 17.95
CA LYS A 784 -25.32 -39.06 16.58
C LYS A 784 -26.15 -39.93 15.63
N PHE A 785 -25.97 -41.26 15.63
CA PHE A 785 -26.63 -42.16 14.66
C PHE A 785 -27.86 -42.89 15.21
N GLY A 786 -27.87 -43.20 16.50
CA GLY A 786 -28.96 -43.93 17.17
C GLY A 786 -30.21 -43.08 17.34
N THR A 787 -30.06 -41.80 17.73
CA THR A 787 -31.20 -40.89 17.91
C THR A 787 -31.98 -40.65 16.61
N GLU A 788 -31.27 -40.51 15.48
CA GLU A 788 -31.89 -40.17 14.19
C GLU A 788 -32.33 -41.42 13.38
N PHE A 789 -31.60 -42.53 13.49
CA PHE A 789 -31.82 -43.71 12.64
C PHE A 789 -32.08 -45.02 13.41
N GLY A 790 -32.07 -44.98 14.74
CA GLY A 790 -32.23 -46.13 15.63
C GLY A 790 -30.91 -46.81 16.02
N GLU A 791 -30.86 -47.43 17.20
CA GLU A 791 -29.68 -48.09 17.79
C GLU A 791 -29.03 -49.13 16.86
N ASN A 792 -29.84 -49.90 16.13
CA ASN A 792 -29.37 -50.87 15.14
C ASN A 792 -28.53 -50.24 14.02
N VAL A 793 -28.73 -48.96 13.72
CA VAL A 793 -27.93 -48.22 12.74
C VAL A 793 -26.62 -47.76 13.35
N ALA A 794 -26.63 -47.29 14.61
CA ALA A 794 -25.41 -46.94 15.34
C ALA A 794 -24.45 -48.15 15.44
N LEU A 795 -24.97 -49.35 15.75
CA LEU A 795 -24.18 -50.60 15.75
C LEU A 795 -23.56 -50.90 14.38
N LYS A 796 -24.32 -50.75 13.29
CA LYS A 796 -23.81 -50.97 11.92
C LYS A 796 -22.73 -49.95 11.56
N VAL A 797 -22.91 -48.70 11.96
CA VAL A 797 -21.91 -47.63 11.75
C VAL A 797 -20.64 -47.94 12.53
N ALA A 798 -20.75 -48.29 13.82
CA ALA A 798 -19.63 -48.72 14.66
C ALA A 798 -18.84 -49.86 14.00
N HIS A 799 -19.53 -50.93 13.61
CA HIS A 799 -18.92 -52.10 12.97
C HIS A 799 -18.27 -51.78 11.62
N LYS A 800 -18.83 -50.86 10.84
CA LYS A 800 -18.34 -50.53 9.51
C LYS A 800 -17.12 -49.62 9.56
N TYR A 801 -17.23 -48.47 10.22
CA TYR A 801 -16.26 -47.39 10.12
C TYR A 801 -15.16 -47.44 11.17
N PHE A 802 -15.34 -48.20 12.25
CA PHE A 802 -14.46 -48.15 13.41
C PHE A 802 -13.92 -49.52 13.85
N ASN A 803 -12.76 -49.51 14.51
CA ASN A 803 -12.22 -50.61 15.29
C ASN A 803 -12.35 -50.27 16.78
N ARG A 804 -12.83 -51.19 17.61
CA ARG A 804 -12.83 -51.02 19.07
C ARG A 804 -11.39 -51.07 19.56
N ARG A 805 -10.92 -49.97 20.17
CA ARG A 805 -9.55 -49.81 20.70
C ARG A 805 -9.42 -50.34 22.12
N GLY A 806 -10.45 -50.16 22.93
CA GLY A 806 -10.47 -50.50 24.35
C GLY A 806 -11.77 -50.06 25.00
N PHE A 807 -11.82 -50.10 26.33
CA PHE A 807 -12.96 -49.64 27.12
C PHE A 807 -12.49 -49.23 28.51
N ASP A 808 -13.25 -48.36 29.17
CA ASP A 808 -13.12 -48.11 30.62
C ASP A 808 -14.39 -48.57 31.35
N SER A 809 -14.54 -48.22 32.63
CA SER A 809 -15.72 -48.61 33.42
C SER A 809 -17.04 -47.99 32.97
N HIS A 810 -17.01 -47.02 32.06
CA HIS A 810 -18.16 -46.24 31.62
C HIS A 810 -18.48 -46.46 30.14
N ASP A 811 -17.48 -46.56 29.26
CA ASP A 811 -17.73 -46.65 27.82
C ASP A 811 -16.57 -47.21 26.96
N ASP A 812 -16.90 -47.63 25.75
CA ASP A 812 -15.95 -48.13 24.74
C ASP A 812 -15.21 -47.00 24.01
N TYR A 813 -13.96 -47.26 23.61
CA TYR A 813 -13.15 -46.41 22.74
C TYR A 813 -13.07 -46.99 21.33
N TYR A 814 -13.09 -46.10 20.33
CA TYR A 814 -13.03 -46.47 18.93
C TYR A 814 -11.98 -45.66 18.16
N ASP A 815 -11.34 -46.29 17.20
CA ASP A 815 -10.53 -45.62 16.18
C ASP A 815 -11.18 -45.83 14.81
N PHE A 816 -11.02 -44.87 13.90
CA PHE A 816 -11.40 -45.07 12.50
C PHE A 816 -10.57 -46.20 11.87
N LYS A 817 -11.22 -47.03 11.04
CA LYS A 817 -10.47 -47.99 10.22
C LYS A 817 -9.61 -47.25 9.18
N PRO A 818 -8.48 -47.83 8.72
CA PRO A 818 -7.58 -47.19 7.75
C PRO A 818 -8.25 -46.73 6.45
N GLU A 819 -9.35 -47.38 6.05
CA GLU A 819 -10.13 -47.05 4.86
C GLU A 819 -11.02 -45.81 5.05
N PHE A 820 -11.17 -45.29 6.28
CA PHE A 820 -12.07 -44.18 6.62
C PHE A 820 -11.41 -43.11 7.51
N ASN A 821 -10.10 -43.18 7.72
CA ASN A 821 -9.39 -42.30 8.66
C ASN A 821 -9.05 -40.89 8.11
N THR A 822 -9.73 -40.45 7.06
CA THR A 822 -9.59 -39.11 6.47
C THR A 822 -10.93 -38.66 5.89
N GLU A 823 -11.16 -37.35 5.79
CA GLU A 823 -12.42 -36.81 5.25
C GLU A 823 -12.63 -37.21 3.79
N LYS A 824 -11.57 -37.21 2.97
CA LYS A 824 -11.65 -37.63 1.56
C LYS A 824 -12.06 -39.09 1.39
N LYS A 825 -11.45 -40.00 2.15
CA LYS A 825 -11.81 -41.43 2.12
C LYS A 825 -13.26 -41.67 2.57
N ILE A 826 -13.72 -40.95 3.59
CA ILE A 826 -15.11 -41.00 4.04
C ILE A 826 -16.04 -40.51 2.93
N GLU A 827 -15.75 -39.37 2.30
CA GLU A 827 -16.57 -38.82 1.23
C GLU A 827 -16.70 -39.79 0.04
N GLU A 828 -15.59 -40.38 -0.39
CA GLU A 828 -15.55 -41.39 -1.45
C GLU A 828 -16.39 -42.63 -1.07
N SER A 829 -16.22 -43.15 0.15
CA SER A 829 -17.00 -44.29 0.64
C SER A 829 -18.50 -44.01 0.65
N LEU A 830 -18.91 -42.84 1.15
CA LEU A 830 -20.32 -42.45 1.24
C LEU A 830 -20.94 -42.19 -0.15
N ARG A 831 -20.14 -41.72 -1.11
CA ARG A 831 -20.56 -41.56 -2.51
C ARG A 831 -20.89 -42.91 -3.15
N ASN A 832 -20.08 -43.93 -2.85
CA ASN A 832 -20.28 -45.29 -3.35
C ASN A 832 -21.42 -46.02 -2.64
N GLU A 833 -21.59 -45.81 -1.34
CA GLU A 833 -22.63 -46.47 -0.54
C GLU A 833 -24.03 -45.88 -0.75
N PHE A 834 -24.12 -44.55 -0.85
CA PHE A 834 -25.38 -43.83 -0.98
C PHE A 834 -25.42 -43.04 -2.29
N PRO A 835 -25.31 -43.68 -3.49
CA PRO A 835 -25.17 -42.98 -4.76
C PRO A 835 -26.36 -42.06 -5.07
N ASN A 836 -27.56 -42.48 -4.65
CA ASN A 836 -28.82 -41.77 -4.94
C ASN A 836 -29.47 -41.10 -3.71
N ASP A 837 -29.00 -41.36 -2.49
CA ASP A 837 -29.56 -40.79 -1.25
C ASP A 837 -28.69 -39.63 -0.73
N LYS A 838 -28.90 -38.45 -1.31
CA LYS A 838 -28.13 -37.24 -0.98
C LYS A 838 -28.35 -36.78 0.47
N ARG A 839 -29.56 -36.97 1.02
CA ARG A 839 -29.88 -36.55 2.38
C ARG A 839 -29.11 -37.39 3.38
N LYS A 840 -29.20 -38.71 3.26
CA LYS A 840 -28.47 -39.64 4.14
C LYS A 840 -26.97 -39.46 4.00
N ARG A 841 -26.46 -39.28 2.77
CA ARG A 841 -25.05 -38.97 2.53
C ARG A 841 -24.59 -37.73 3.32
N ARG A 842 -25.34 -36.63 3.24
CA ARG A 842 -25.00 -35.37 3.94
C ARG A 842 -24.97 -35.54 5.46
N ILE A 843 -25.92 -36.28 6.02
CA ILE A 843 -26.01 -36.51 7.47
C ILE A 843 -24.86 -37.41 7.95
N TYR A 844 -24.61 -38.54 7.26
CA TYR A 844 -23.50 -39.43 7.58
C TYR A 844 -22.16 -38.71 7.47
N GLN A 845 -21.98 -37.93 6.40
CA GLN A 845 -20.80 -37.12 6.18
C GLN A 845 -20.59 -36.16 7.36
N LYS A 846 -21.62 -35.38 7.72
CA LYS A 846 -21.56 -34.46 8.87
C LYS A 846 -21.10 -35.17 10.14
N TYR A 847 -21.77 -36.26 10.55
CA TYR A 847 -21.47 -36.92 11.82
C TYR A 847 -20.12 -37.64 11.82
N LEU A 848 -19.73 -38.31 10.72
CA LEU A 848 -18.41 -38.95 10.63
C LEU A 848 -17.29 -37.91 10.61
N PHE A 849 -17.50 -36.79 9.93
CA PHE A 849 -16.56 -35.67 9.90
C PHE A 849 -16.39 -35.04 11.29
N GLU A 850 -17.49 -34.77 12.00
CA GLU A 850 -17.45 -34.27 13.39
C GLU A 850 -16.66 -35.21 14.32
N LEU A 851 -16.91 -36.52 14.23
CA LEU A 851 -16.17 -37.53 15.01
C LEU A 851 -14.68 -37.55 14.66
N LEU A 852 -14.33 -37.45 13.36
CA LEU A 852 -12.94 -37.42 12.90
C LEU A 852 -12.20 -36.18 13.38
N SER A 853 -12.85 -35.02 13.37
CA SER A 853 -12.26 -33.74 13.81
C SER A 853 -12.26 -33.54 15.33
N ASN A 854 -12.73 -34.52 16.11
CA ASN A 854 -12.85 -34.42 17.57
C ASN A 854 -11.50 -34.60 18.28
N VAL A 855 -10.54 -33.73 17.96
CA VAL A 855 -9.16 -33.69 18.45
C VAL A 855 -8.88 -32.36 19.14
N MET A 856 -7.79 -32.26 19.91
CA MET A 856 -7.31 -31.00 20.47
C MET A 856 -6.03 -30.52 19.80
N LEU A 857 -5.20 -31.45 19.36
CA LEU A 857 -3.93 -31.21 18.70
C LEU A 857 -3.90 -31.88 17.32
N ILE A 858 -3.25 -31.22 16.38
CA ILE A 858 -3.05 -31.69 14.99
C ILE A 858 -1.56 -31.94 14.80
N HIS A 859 -1.19 -33.03 14.13
CA HIS A 859 0.21 -33.32 13.83
C HIS A 859 0.81 -32.26 12.89
N ASP A 860 2.04 -31.82 13.16
CA ASP A 860 2.80 -30.99 12.21
C ASP A 860 3.20 -31.86 11.00
N PRO A 861 2.86 -31.44 9.76
CA PRO A 861 3.08 -32.24 8.56
C PRO A 861 4.57 -32.37 8.19
N GLN A 862 5.43 -31.50 8.70
CA GLN A 862 6.86 -31.44 8.38
C GLN A 862 7.76 -31.91 9.52
N ARG A 863 7.30 -31.79 10.78
CA ARG A 863 8.11 -32.03 11.98
C ARG A 863 7.50 -33.12 12.87
N PRO A 864 7.95 -34.37 12.74
CA PRO A 864 7.52 -35.46 13.62
C PRO A 864 7.72 -35.11 15.10
N GLY A 865 6.70 -35.40 15.93
CA GLY A 865 6.71 -35.10 17.36
C GLY A 865 6.39 -33.63 17.70
N CYS A 866 5.99 -32.83 16.73
CA CYS A 866 5.46 -31.48 16.90
C CYS A 866 3.97 -31.42 16.53
N TYR A 867 3.26 -30.48 17.13
CA TYR A 867 1.81 -30.37 17.06
C TYR A 867 1.33 -28.93 16.95
N HIS A 868 0.19 -28.74 16.30
CA HIS A 868 -0.59 -27.49 16.26
C HIS A 868 -1.81 -27.62 17.16
N VAL A 869 -2.22 -26.52 17.81
CA VAL A 869 -3.46 -26.51 18.59
C VAL A 869 -4.65 -26.29 17.65
N ARG A 870 -5.70 -27.13 17.76
CA ARG A 870 -6.92 -26.99 16.95
C ARG A 870 -7.67 -25.73 17.35
N THR A 871 -8.02 -24.89 16.39
CA THR A 871 -8.89 -23.72 16.59
C THR A 871 -10.32 -24.15 16.96
N ASN A 872 -10.98 -23.38 17.83
CA ASN A 872 -12.32 -23.70 18.35
C ASN A 872 -12.41 -25.11 18.97
N MET A 873 -11.36 -25.58 19.65
CA MET A 873 -11.37 -26.92 20.26
C MET A 873 -12.44 -27.11 21.35
N THR A 874 -12.97 -26.00 21.89
CA THR A 874 -13.96 -25.96 22.96
C THR A 874 -15.39 -26.16 22.46
N ILE A 875 -15.66 -26.02 21.15
CA ILE A 875 -17.01 -25.98 20.57
C ILE A 875 -17.08 -26.96 19.36
N GLU A 876 -18.19 -27.69 19.19
CA GLU A 876 -18.51 -28.43 17.96
C GLU A 876 -19.03 -27.48 16.87
N SER A 877 -19.17 -27.99 15.65
CA SER A 877 -19.77 -27.23 14.53
C SER A 877 -21.10 -26.60 14.95
N ASN A 878 -22.01 -27.36 15.55
CA ASN A 878 -23.34 -26.91 15.97
C ASN A 878 -23.41 -25.88 17.14
N GLY A 879 -22.30 -25.30 17.58
CA GLY A 879 -22.24 -24.30 18.65
C GLY A 879 -22.30 -24.86 20.08
N ASN A 880 -22.47 -26.17 20.27
CA ASN A 880 -22.36 -26.80 21.59
C ASN A 880 -20.90 -27.00 21.98
N GLU A 881 -20.62 -27.16 23.27
CA GLU A 881 -19.29 -27.57 23.71
C GLU A 881 -18.85 -28.90 23.07
N SER A 882 -17.57 -28.98 22.70
CA SER A 882 -17.00 -30.16 22.09
C SER A 882 -16.95 -31.33 23.08
N SER A 883 -17.40 -32.50 22.66
CA SER A 883 -17.34 -33.72 23.49
C SER A 883 -15.92 -34.05 23.99
N THR A 884 -14.89 -33.83 23.16
CA THR A 884 -13.49 -33.99 23.60
C THR A 884 -13.09 -33.00 24.71
N TRP A 885 -13.68 -31.81 24.72
CA TRP A 885 -13.46 -30.77 25.73
C TRP A 885 -14.21 -31.05 27.03
N GLN A 886 -15.48 -31.45 26.94
CA GLN A 886 -16.33 -31.79 28.08
C GLN A 886 -15.78 -32.95 28.91
N GLU A 887 -15.24 -33.96 28.23
CA GLU A 887 -14.69 -35.17 28.85
C GLU A 887 -13.16 -35.12 29.01
N LEU A 888 -12.60 -33.91 29.12
CA LEU A 888 -11.21 -33.70 29.46
C LEU A 888 -11.04 -33.70 30.99
N PRO A 889 -10.14 -34.53 31.57
CA PRO A 889 -9.95 -34.56 33.02
C PRO A 889 -9.32 -33.27 33.56
N GLU A 890 -9.80 -32.77 34.69
CA GLU A 890 -9.09 -31.75 35.48
C GLU A 890 -7.80 -32.38 36.06
N PRO A 891 -6.58 -31.84 35.83
CA PRO A 891 -6.21 -30.45 35.53
C PRO A 891 -5.80 -30.17 34.07
N ALA A 892 -6.03 -31.09 33.13
CA ALA A 892 -5.66 -30.90 31.72
C ALA A 892 -6.47 -29.79 31.06
N HIS A 893 -7.69 -29.53 31.53
CA HIS A 893 -8.59 -28.49 31.04
C HIS A 893 -7.97 -27.09 31.09
N SER A 894 -7.59 -26.61 32.28
CA SER A 894 -6.96 -25.30 32.45
C SER A 894 -5.67 -25.17 31.64
N ARG A 895 -4.83 -26.21 31.64
CA ARG A 895 -3.54 -26.22 30.92
C ARG A 895 -3.70 -26.16 29.41
N MET A 896 -4.70 -26.86 28.87
CA MET A 896 -5.00 -26.84 27.44
C MET A 896 -5.57 -25.48 27.03
N LYS A 897 -6.41 -24.85 27.86
CA LYS A 897 -6.90 -23.49 27.63
C LYS A 897 -5.77 -22.47 27.56
N GLU A 898 -4.88 -22.48 28.56
CA GLU A 898 -3.71 -21.60 28.59
C GLU A 898 -2.80 -21.82 27.38
N LEU A 899 -2.58 -23.07 26.98
CA LEU A 899 -1.82 -23.40 25.78
C LEU A 899 -2.48 -22.82 24.52
N TYR A 900 -3.79 -22.95 24.38
CA TYR A 900 -4.54 -22.42 23.24
C TYR A 900 -4.43 -20.90 23.13
N ASP A 901 -4.67 -20.18 24.23
CA ASP A 901 -4.58 -18.71 24.25
C ASP A 901 -3.17 -18.26 23.88
N TYR A 902 -2.14 -18.87 24.49
CA TYR A 902 -0.74 -18.58 24.19
C TYR A 902 -0.36 -18.92 22.74
N PHE A 903 -0.74 -20.10 22.26
CA PHE A 903 -0.40 -20.56 20.91
C PHE A 903 -1.03 -19.68 19.82
N THR A 904 -2.31 -19.34 19.99
CA THR A 904 -3.10 -18.64 18.97
C THR A 904 -2.74 -17.17 18.86
N PHE A 905 -2.54 -16.48 20.00
CA PHE A 905 -2.45 -15.01 20.03
C PHE A 905 -1.04 -14.47 20.31
N HIS A 906 -0.14 -15.27 20.87
CA HIS A 906 1.15 -14.76 21.36
C HIS A 906 2.37 -15.44 20.73
N ARG A 907 2.38 -16.77 20.62
CA ARG A 907 3.58 -17.57 20.28
C ARG A 907 4.24 -17.19 18.96
N HIS A 908 3.48 -16.75 17.98
CA HIS A 908 3.96 -16.62 16.59
C HIS A 908 4.23 -15.18 16.13
N ASN A 909 3.92 -14.16 16.93
CA ASN A 909 3.94 -12.76 16.49
C ASN A 909 5.29 -12.35 15.90
N ASP A 910 6.41 -12.64 16.57
CA ASP A 910 7.74 -12.27 16.07
C ASP A 910 8.11 -12.98 14.77
N LEU A 911 7.74 -14.26 14.64
CA LEU A 911 7.97 -15.04 13.41
C LEU A 911 7.20 -14.44 12.24
N TRP A 912 5.91 -14.16 12.43
CA TRP A 912 5.05 -13.62 11.37
C TRP A 912 5.50 -12.23 10.93
N LEU A 913 5.84 -11.35 11.86
CA LEU A 913 6.38 -10.02 11.53
C LEU A 913 7.70 -10.12 10.76
N SER A 914 8.62 -10.97 11.22
CA SER A 914 9.91 -11.18 10.56
C SER A 914 9.74 -11.70 9.13
N LYS A 915 8.85 -12.68 8.93
CA LYS A 915 8.55 -13.26 7.61
C LYS A 915 7.79 -12.29 6.71
N ALA A 916 6.90 -11.47 7.26
CA ALA A 916 6.17 -10.46 6.50
C ALA A 916 7.07 -9.32 6.02
N GLY A 917 8.01 -8.84 6.83
CA GLY A 917 8.83 -7.67 6.49
C GLY A 917 9.51 -7.77 5.13
N LYS A 918 10.11 -8.93 4.80
CA LYS A 918 10.74 -9.16 3.49
C LYS A 918 9.72 -9.16 2.36
N LYS A 919 8.57 -9.81 2.54
CA LYS A 919 7.51 -9.90 1.52
C LYS A 919 6.82 -8.56 1.28
N LEU A 920 6.56 -7.78 2.34
CA LEU A 920 5.99 -6.43 2.24
C LEU A 920 6.96 -5.47 1.56
N SER A 921 8.28 -5.65 1.74
CA SER A 921 9.26 -4.85 1.01
C SER A 921 9.20 -5.04 -0.51
N VAL A 922 8.77 -6.23 -0.99
CA VAL A 922 8.52 -6.46 -2.43
C VAL A 922 7.37 -5.58 -2.90
N LEU A 923 6.28 -5.46 -2.13
CA LEU A 923 5.17 -4.57 -2.46
C LEU A 923 5.63 -3.11 -2.54
N GLU A 924 6.45 -2.67 -1.58
CA GLU A 924 6.94 -1.29 -1.54
C GLU A 924 7.91 -0.95 -2.68
N ASN A 925 8.77 -1.90 -3.07
CA ASN A 925 9.88 -1.66 -3.99
C ASN A 925 9.56 -1.96 -5.46
N THR A 926 8.61 -2.86 -5.74
CA THR A 926 8.33 -3.27 -7.13
C THR A 926 7.30 -2.38 -7.82
N THR A 927 6.41 -1.73 -7.07
CA THR A 927 5.29 -0.97 -7.67
C THR A 927 5.10 0.39 -7.01
N ASN A 928 4.60 1.34 -7.81
CA ASN A 928 4.14 2.64 -7.32
C ASN A 928 2.62 2.71 -7.15
N MET A 929 1.90 1.59 -7.27
CA MET A 929 0.48 1.53 -6.94
C MET A 929 0.22 1.89 -5.48
N LEU A 930 -0.95 2.44 -5.20
CA LEU A 930 -1.45 2.50 -3.84
C LEU A 930 -2.06 1.14 -3.48
N ILE A 931 -1.60 0.52 -2.40
CA ILE A 931 -2.05 -0.81 -1.98
C ILE A 931 -3.13 -0.68 -0.90
N CYS A 932 -4.25 -1.34 -1.14
CA CYS A 932 -5.33 -1.54 -0.17
C CYS A 932 -5.24 -2.98 0.35
N ALA A 933 -4.88 -3.10 1.61
CA ALA A 933 -4.89 -4.36 2.33
C ALA A 933 -6.34 -4.73 2.68
N GLU A 934 -6.83 -5.86 2.16
CA GLU A 934 -7.97 -6.51 2.81
C GLU A 934 -7.45 -7.24 4.04
N ASP A 935 -7.68 -6.61 5.19
CA ASP A 935 -7.19 -7.02 6.50
C ASP A 935 -8.35 -7.40 7.43
N LEU A 936 -9.34 -8.15 6.93
CA LEU A 936 -10.42 -8.70 7.75
C LEU A 936 -9.99 -10.04 8.38
N GLY A 937 -10.74 -10.47 9.41
CA GLY A 937 -10.50 -11.73 10.11
C GLY A 937 -9.64 -11.60 11.37
N GLN A 938 -8.99 -12.69 11.78
CA GLN A 938 -8.24 -12.74 13.04
C GLN A 938 -6.89 -11.99 12.94
N LEU A 939 -6.84 -10.79 13.50
CA LEU A 939 -5.64 -9.94 13.60
C LEU A 939 -5.04 -9.99 15.01
N THR A 940 -3.72 -9.79 15.11
CA THR A 940 -3.07 -9.42 16.37
C THR A 940 -2.67 -7.95 16.32
N ASP A 941 -2.61 -7.26 17.46
CA ASP A 941 -2.26 -5.82 17.54
C ASP A 941 -0.96 -5.51 16.79
N ARG A 942 0.02 -6.41 16.86
CA ARG A 942 1.30 -6.23 16.17
C ARG A 942 1.20 -6.32 14.65
N ILE A 943 0.30 -7.15 14.10
CA ILE A 943 0.04 -7.20 12.66
C ILE A 943 -0.62 -5.89 12.21
N VAL A 944 -1.59 -5.39 12.99
CA VAL A 944 -2.24 -4.10 12.73
C VAL A 944 -1.20 -2.98 12.69
N ASP A 945 -0.33 -2.90 13.70
CA ASP A 945 0.75 -1.91 13.75
C ASP A 945 1.70 -2.02 12.56
N CYS A 946 2.02 -3.25 12.13
CA CYS A 946 2.89 -3.49 10.98
C CYS A 946 2.26 -2.99 9.67
N ILE A 947 0.97 -3.28 9.43
CA ILE A 947 0.23 -2.82 8.26
C ILE A 947 0.16 -1.28 8.26
N LYS A 948 -0.21 -0.66 9.38
CA LYS A 948 -0.25 0.80 9.55
C LYS A 948 1.12 1.43 9.27
N SER A 949 2.17 0.82 9.80
CA SER A 949 3.54 1.30 9.57
C SER A 949 3.96 1.14 8.11
N SER A 950 3.43 0.20 7.34
CA SER A 950 3.83 -0.06 5.94
C SER A 950 3.15 0.85 4.92
N SER A 951 2.43 1.90 5.37
CA SER A 951 1.69 2.84 4.52
C SER A 951 0.69 2.17 3.58
N LEU A 952 0.16 1.00 3.98
CA LEU A 952 -0.91 0.29 3.29
C LEU A 952 -2.26 0.85 3.76
N LEU A 953 -3.23 0.95 2.85
CA LEU A 953 -4.59 1.33 3.25
C LEU A 953 -5.31 0.14 3.86
N SER A 954 -5.79 0.29 5.08
CA SER A 954 -6.61 -0.70 5.78
C SER A 954 -8.05 -0.71 5.22
N LEU A 955 -8.73 -1.86 5.21
CA LEU A 955 -10.14 -1.95 4.79
C LEU A 955 -11.05 -1.91 6.02
N HIS A 956 -12.00 -0.98 6.04
CA HIS A 956 -13.09 -0.93 7.01
C HIS A 956 -14.42 -1.26 6.35
N VAL A 957 -15.06 -2.33 6.81
CA VAL A 957 -16.40 -2.73 6.37
C VAL A 957 -17.34 -2.56 7.55
N GLN A 958 -18.26 -1.59 7.49
CA GLN A 958 -19.11 -1.24 8.64
C GLN A 958 -19.87 -2.44 9.21
N ARG A 959 -20.29 -3.37 8.35
CA ARG A 959 -21.03 -4.59 8.70
C ARG A 959 -20.14 -5.79 9.08
N MET A 960 -18.82 -5.60 9.13
CA MET A 960 -17.84 -6.63 9.49
C MET A 960 -16.73 -6.00 10.34
N PRO A 961 -17.00 -5.72 11.62
CA PRO A 961 -16.04 -5.07 12.51
C PRO A 961 -14.80 -5.93 12.74
N LYS A 962 -13.66 -5.27 13.00
CA LYS A 962 -12.41 -5.95 13.34
C LYS A 962 -12.36 -6.44 14.79
N SER A 963 -13.18 -5.84 15.65
CA SER A 963 -13.31 -6.22 17.05
C SER A 963 -14.37 -7.30 17.22
N ILE A 964 -14.00 -8.42 17.83
CA ILE A 964 -14.93 -9.51 18.18
C ILE A 964 -15.98 -9.10 19.24
N HIS A 965 -15.83 -7.93 19.86
CA HIS A 965 -16.76 -7.42 20.88
C HIS A 965 -17.82 -6.47 20.30
N GLN A 966 -17.72 -6.14 19.02
CA GLN A 966 -18.63 -5.23 18.33
C GLN A 966 -19.36 -5.98 17.21
N LYS A 967 -20.60 -5.58 16.91
CA LYS A 967 -21.36 -6.10 15.76
C LYS A 967 -21.27 -5.22 14.52
N PHE A 968 -20.95 -3.94 14.70
CA PHE A 968 -20.77 -2.97 13.62
C PHE A 968 -19.55 -2.12 13.93
N ASP A 969 -18.80 -1.77 12.88
CA ASP A 969 -17.61 -0.93 13.01
C ASP A 969 -18.02 0.55 13.17
N GLU A 970 -17.34 1.28 14.04
CA GLU A 970 -17.66 2.68 14.33
C GLU A 970 -17.00 3.60 13.31
N VAL A 971 -17.79 4.08 12.35
CA VAL A 971 -17.30 4.89 11.20
C VAL A 971 -16.50 6.14 11.61
N GLY A 972 -16.82 6.73 12.77
CA GLY A 972 -16.08 7.87 13.33
C GLY A 972 -14.66 7.55 13.82
N GLN A 973 -14.33 6.28 14.00
CA GLN A 973 -13.01 5.80 14.48
C GLN A 973 -12.09 5.35 13.35
N PHE A 974 -12.54 5.40 12.09
CA PHE A 974 -11.72 4.95 10.96
C PHE A 974 -10.49 5.84 10.80
N ASP A 975 -9.32 5.25 10.65
CA ASP A 975 -8.08 5.98 10.41
C ASP A 975 -8.05 6.56 8.99
N TYR A 976 -7.26 7.63 8.78
CA TYR A 976 -7.15 8.25 7.44
C TYR A 976 -6.65 7.28 6.36
N LEU A 977 -5.63 6.47 6.69
CA LEU A 977 -5.03 5.50 5.76
C LEU A 977 -5.91 4.26 5.62
N SER A 978 -7.11 4.46 5.09
CA SER A 978 -8.08 3.40 4.90
C SER A 978 -9.02 3.61 3.72
N VAL A 979 -9.65 2.51 3.34
CA VAL A 979 -10.82 2.46 2.47
C VAL A 979 -12.00 2.02 3.32
N CYS A 980 -13.11 2.76 3.31
CA CYS A 980 -14.33 2.36 3.99
C CYS A 980 -15.46 2.00 3.02
N CYS A 981 -16.28 1.04 3.41
CA CYS A 981 -17.54 0.72 2.78
C CYS A 981 -18.53 0.14 3.80
N PRO A 982 -19.84 0.18 3.53
CA PRO A 982 -20.80 -0.53 4.35
C PRO A 982 -20.77 -2.05 4.09
N ALA A 983 -20.46 -2.45 2.85
CA ALA A 983 -20.54 -3.83 2.38
C ALA A 983 -19.57 -4.09 1.21
N THR A 984 -19.29 -5.36 0.95
CA THR A 984 -18.50 -5.82 -0.21
C THR A 984 -19.33 -6.71 -1.13
N HIS A 985 -18.73 -7.19 -2.23
CA HIS A 985 -19.38 -8.08 -3.19
C HIS A 985 -19.79 -9.45 -2.60
N ASP A 986 -19.19 -9.86 -1.48
CA ASP A 986 -19.48 -11.10 -0.75
C ASP A 986 -20.71 -11.00 0.18
N MET A 987 -21.23 -9.79 0.34
CA MET A 987 -22.34 -9.49 1.24
C MET A 987 -23.62 -9.20 0.44
N SER A 988 -24.76 -9.27 1.11
CA SER A 988 -26.00 -8.69 0.60
C SER A 988 -25.85 -7.18 0.39
N THR A 989 -26.60 -6.61 -0.57
CA THR A 989 -26.74 -5.15 -0.72
C THR A 989 -27.29 -4.54 0.57
N LEU A 990 -27.17 -3.23 0.76
CA LEU A 990 -27.75 -2.57 1.93
C LEU A 990 -29.26 -2.81 2.02
N ARG A 991 -29.96 -2.75 0.87
CA ARG A 991 -31.41 -3.04 0.82
C ARG A 991 -31.72 -4.49 1.16
N GLY A 992 -30.98 -5.45 0.61
CA GLY A 992 -31.15 -6.87 0.93
C GLY A 992 -30.89 -7.16 2.40
N TRP A 993 -29.79 -6.63 2.94
CA TRP A 993 -29.42 -6.77 4.34
C TRP A 993 -30.46 -6.21 5.32
N TRP A 994 -31.06 -5.07 4.99
CA TRP A 994 -32.10 -4.44 5.82
C TRP A 994 -33.31 -5.35 6.10
N GLU A 995 -33.59 -6.25 5.16
CA GLU A 995 -34.74 -7.15 5.22
C GLU A 995 -34.36 -8.58 5.66
N GLU A 996 -33.06 -8.86 5.84
CA GLU A 996 -32.55 -10.20 6.17
C GLU A 996 -32.67 -10.56 7.66
N ASN A 997 -32.30 -9.65 8.57
CA ASN A 997 -32.27 -9.93 10.02
C ASN A 997 -32.79 -8.77 10.85
N ARG A 998 -34.00 -8.92 11.38
CA ARG A 998 -34.72 -7.85 12.08
C ARG A 998 -34.04 -7.40 13.38
N ASP A 999 -33.42 -8.33 14.11
CA ASP A 999 -32.71 -8.03 15.36
C ASP A 999 -31.44 -7.22 15.09
N GLN A 1000 -30.65 -7.62 14.09
CA GLN A 1000 -29.46 -6.88 13.68
C GLN A 1000 -29.79 -5.45 13.25
N ILE A 1001 -30.87 -5.25 12.48
CA ILE A 1001 -31.24 -3.91 12.03
C ILE A 1001 -31.81 -3.05 13.17
N CYS A 1002 -32.53 -3.62 14.14
CA CYS A 1002 -32.96 -2.88 15.33
C CYS A 1002 -31.75 -2.39 16.14
N GLU A 1003 -30.71 -3.22 16.25
CA GLU A 1003 -29.46 -2.84 16.90
C GLU A 1003 -28.68 -1.78 16.12
N PHE A 1004 -28.57 -1.91 14.79
CA PHE A 1004 -27.95 -0.90 13.94
C PHE A 1004 -28.67 0.45 14.02
N TRP A 1005 -30.00 0.44 13.95
CA TRP A 1005 -30.84 1.64 14.08
C TRP A 1005 -30.55 2.42 15.36
N LYS A 1006 -30.48 1.70 16.47
CA LYS A 1006 -30.23 2.28 17.78
C LYS A 1006 -28.78 2.73 17.96
N THR A 1007 -27.81 1.92 17.56
CA THR A 1007 -26.41 2.15 17.89
C THR A 1007 -25.67 2.99 16.86
N GLN A 1008 -25.91 2.74 15.57
CA GLN A 1008 -25.19 3.37 14.46
C GLN A 1008 -25.91 4.63 13.95
N LEU A 1009 -27.24 4.56 13.79
CA LEU A 1009 -28.05 5.72 13.40
C LEU A 1009 -28.51 6.57 14.60
N LYS A 1010 -28.27 6.09 15.83
CA LYS A 1010 -28.58 6.80 17.09
C LYS A 1010 -30.06 7.19 17.21
N ARG A 1011 -30.95 6.26 16.85
CA ARG A 1011 -32.39 6.47 16.86
C ARG A 1011 -33.09 5.57 17.87
N ASP A 1012 -33.98 6.15 18.67
CA ASP A 1012 -34.71 5.42 19.73
C ASP A 1012 -36.08 4.88 19.28
N ASP A 1013 -36.53 5.21 18.07
CA ASP A 1013 -37.76 4.69 17.46
C ASP A 1013 -37.56 3.32 16.79
N ASN A 1014 -38.65 2.73 16.28
CA ASN A 1014 -38.56 1.48 15.53
C ASN A 1014 -38.15 1.74 14.07
N PRO A 1015 -37.17 1.00 13.53
CA PRO A 1015 -36.80 1.07 12.12
C PRO A 1015 -37.93 0.61 11.19
N PRO A 1016 -38.08 1.23 10.00
CA PRO A 1016 -38.98 0.75 8.95
C PRO A 1016 -38.67 -0.68 8.51
N PHE A 1017 -39.71 -1.39 8.04
CA PHE A 1017 -39.56 -2.78 7.59
C PHE A 1017 -38.74 -2.88 6.29
N THR A 1018 -39.04 -2.03 5.31
CA THR A 1018 -38.34 -1.91 4.03
C THR A 1018 -37.23 -0.86 4.10
N CYS A 1019 -36.17 -1.05 3.32
CA CYS A 1019 -35.11 -0.05 3.20
C CYS A 1019 -35.54 1.08 2.24
N GLU A 1020 -36.10 2.14 2.80
CA GLU A 1020 -36.47 3.34 2.04
C GLU A 1020 -35.22 4.11 1.54
N PRO A 1021 -35.30 4.84 0.41
CA PRO A 1021 -34.14 5.55 -0.15
C PRO A 1021 -33.39 6.47 0.82
N TRP A 1022 -34.11 7.12 1.74
CA TRP A 1022 -33.50 8.02 2.72
C TRP A 1022 -32.68 7.27 3.79
N ILE A 1023 -33.02 6.01 4.10
CA ILE A 1023 -32.26 5.18 5.03
C ILE A 1023 -30.91 4.81 4.40
N LEU A 1024 -30.93 4.41 3.12
CA LEU A 1024 -29.71 4.16 2.36
C LEU A 1024 -28.84 5.41 2.29
N GLU A 1025 -29.45 6.57 2.02
CA GLU A 1025 -28.75 7.85 1.98
C GLU A 1025 -28.04 8.14 3.30
N GLU A 1026 -28.69 7.89 4.44
CA GLU A 1026 -28.10 8.12 5.76
C GLU A 1026 -26.91 7.20 6.05
N ILE A 1027 -26.99 5.92 5.68
CA ILE A 1027 -25.88 4.96 5.83
C ILE A 1027 -24.71 5.31 4.90
N ILE A 1028 -24.99 5.67 3.65
CA ILE A 1028 -23.97 6.09 2.68
C ILE A 1028 -23.29 7.36 3.17
N LYS A 1029 -24.07 8.35 3.60
CA LYS A 1029 -23.57 9.62 4.13
C LYS A 1029 -22.70 9.41 5.36
N GLN A 1030 -23.12 8.56 6.31
CA GLN A 1030 -22.31 8.21 7.48
C GLN A 1030 -20.92 7.70 7.07
N ASN A 1031 -20.85 6.76 6.11
CA ASN A 1031 -19.57 6.24 5.59
C ASN A 1031 -18.75 7.32 4.86
N MET A 1032 -19.41 8.19 4.09
CA MET A 1032 -18.75 9.32 3.42
C MET A 1032 -18.22 10.35 4.43
N GLU A 1033 -18.82 10.54 5.60
CA GLU A 1033 -18.33 11.46 6.63
C GLU A 1033 -17.10 10.92 7.40
N SER A 1034 -16.73 9.65 7.21
CA SER A 1034 -15.56 9.03 7.84
C SER A 1034 -14.23 9.77 7.56
N ASN A 1035 -13.22 9.45 8.37
CA ASN A 1035 -11.88 9.97 8.11
C ASN A 1035 -11.14 9.25 6.98
N SER A 1036 -11.67 8.13 6.48
CA SER A 1036 -11.04 7.29 5.45
C SER A 1036 -10.71 8.08 4.18
N MET A 1037 -9.50 7.86 3.66
CA MET A 1037 -9.02 8.42 2.39
C MET A 1037 -9.98 8.12 1.25
N TRP A 1038 -10.54 6.91 1.20
CA TRP A 1038 -11.50 6.51 0.18
C TRP A 1038 -12.78 5.96 0.81
N ALA A 1039 -13.94 6.44 0.36
CA ALA A 1039 -15.22 5.79 0.58
C ALA A 1039 -15.66 5.16 -0.73
N VAL A 1040 -15.76 3.83 -0.76
CA VAL A 1040 -16.01 3.07 -1.99
C VAL A 1040 -17.27 2.23 -1.82
N PHE A 1041 -18.25 2.41 -2.70
CA PHE A 1041 -19.57 1.77 -2.56
C PHE A 1041 -19.88 0.87 -3.74
N LEU A 1042 -20.60 -0.23 -3.50
CA LEU A 1042 -21.20 -1.01 -4.58
C LEU A 1042 -22.09 -0.09 -5.41
N LEU A 1043 -21.95 -0.14 -6.74
CA LEU A 1043 -22.73 0.75 -7.61
C LEU A 1043 -24.24 0.57 -7.40
N GLN A 1044 -24.71 -0.65 -7.13
CA GLN A 1044 -26.13 -0.88 -6.83
C GLN A 1044 -26.61 -0.18 -5.55
N ASP A 1045 -25.79 -0.08 -4.50
CA ASP A 1045 -26.17 0.62 -3.27
C ASP A 1045 -26.33 2.14 -3.53
N LEU A 1046 -25.51 2.70 -4.42
CA LEU A 1046 -25.62 4.11 -4.82
C LEU A 1046 -26.84 4.35 -5.70
N THR A 1047 -27.08 3.50 -6.70
CA THR A 1047 -28.24 3.67 -7.60
C THR A 1047 -29.57 3.37 -6.94
N ASP A 1048 -29.58 2.54 -5.89
CA ASP A 1048 -30.77 2.26 -5.09
C ASP A 1048 -31.33 3.49 -4.37
N LEU A 1049 -30.59 4.60 -4.31
CA LEU A 1049 -31.13 5.90 -3.89
C LEU A 1049 -32.25 6.40 -4.82
N ILE A 1050 -32.30 5.90 -6.06
CA ILE A 1050 -33.32 6.23 -7.06
C ILE A 1050 -34.23 5.01 -7.25
N PRO A 1051 -35.51 5.06 -6.83
CA PRO A 1051 -36.41 3.91 -6.89
C PRO A 1051 -36.52 3.25 -8.27
N ASN A 1052 -36.38 4.01 -9.35
CA ASN A 1052 -36.47 3.50 -10.73
C ASN A 1052 -35.35 2.53 -11.12
N PHE A 1053 -34.22 2.54 -10.39
CA PHE A 1053 -33.10 1.65 -10.65
C PHE A 1053 -33.13 0.37 -9.79
N ARG A 1054 -34.08 0.26 -8.86
CA ARG A 1054 -34.22 -0.91 -7.98
C ARG A 1054 -34.84 -2.09 -8.72
N ARG A 1055 -34.41 -3.30 -8.37
CA ARG A 1055 -35.16 -4.51 -8.71
C ARG A 1055 -36.40 -4.65 -7.81
N GLN A 1056 -37.35 -5.47 -8.25
CA GLN A 1056 -38.52 -5.80 -7.45
C GLN A 1056 -38.15 -6.51 -6.15
N SER A 1057 -37.23 -7.48 -6.21
CA SER A 1057 -36.69 -8.17 -5.03
C SER A 1057 -35.26 -7.68 -4.73
N PRO A 1058 -34.94 -7.29 -3.48
CA PRO A 1058 -33.57 -6.97 -3.07
C PRO A 1058 -32.60 -8.16 -3.22
N GLN A 1059 -33.09 -9.40 -3.07
CA GLN A 1059 -32.25 -10.59 -3.13
C GLN A 1059 -31.70 -10.84 -4.54
N ASP A 1060 -32.40 -10.36 -5.58
CA ASP A 1060 -31.95 -10.43 -6.98
C ASP A 1060 -30.75 -9.52 -7.31
N GLU A 1061 -30.34 -8.68 -6.34
CA GLU A 1061 -29.25 -7.72 -6.50
C GLU A 1061 -27.93 -8.19 -5.89
N ARG A 1062 -27.96 -9.35 -5.22
CA ARG A 1062 -26.78 -9.91 -4.59
C ARG A 1062 -25.80 -10.43 -5.64
N ILE A 1063 -24.55 -9.98 -5.55
CA ILE A 1063 -23.48 -10.39 -6.48
C ILE A 1063 -23.03 -11.82 -6.14
N ASN A 1064 -22.68 -12.09 -4.88
CA ASN A 1064 -22.16 -13.37 -4.42
C ASN A 1064 -22.81 -13.88 -3.13
N ILE A 1065 -22.82 -15.21 -2.96
CA ILE A 1065 -23.15 -15.90 -1.71
C ILE A 1065 -21.94 -16.78 -1.33
N PRO A 1066 -21.04 -16.31 -0.43
CA PRO A 1066 -19.79 -17.01 -0.12
C PRO A 1066 -19.97 -18.45 0.40
N SER A 1067 -21.09 -18.73 1.07
CA SER A 1067 -21.40 -20.07 1.57
C SER A 1067 -21.76 -21.08 0.47
N ASP A 1068 -22.01 -20.64 -0.76
CA ASP A 1068 -22.23 -21.51 -1.92
C ASP A 1068 -21.01 -21.49 -2.87
N PRO A 1069 -20.10 -22.48 -2.79
CA PRO A 1069 -18.92 -22.54 -3.66
C PRO A 1069 -19.25 -22.79 -5.13
N ARG A 1070 -20.52 -23.02 -5.48
CA ARG A 1070 -21.01 -23.18 -6.86
C ARG A 1070 -21.93 -22.02 -7.28
N HIS A 1071 -21.91 -20.91 -6.54
CA HIS A 1071 -22.69 -19.73 -6.87
C HIS A 1071 -22.38 -19.23 -8.29
N HIS A 1072 -23.41 -18.85 -9.03
CA HIS A 1072 -23.27 -18.33 -10.39
C HIS A 1072 -23.10 -16.81 -10.36
N TRP A 1073 -21.98 -16.31 -10.86
CA TRP A 1073 -21.66 -14.88 -10.90
C TRP A 1073 -22.32 -14.20 -12.10
N ARG A 1074 -23.62 -13.95 -11.96
CA ARG A 1074 -24.49 -13.55 -13.09
C ARG A 1074 -25.29 -12.27 -12.87
N TYR A 1075 -25.08 -11.59 -11.74
CA TYR A 1075 -25.76 -10.33 -11.45
C TYR A 1075 -25.52 -9.34 -12.59
N ARG A 1076 -26.57 -8.63 -12.98
CA ARG A 1076 -26.57 -7.66 -14.07
C ARG A 1076 -27.40 -6.46 -13.66
N TYR A 1077 -26.92 -5.24 -13.93
CA TYR A 1077 -27.66 -4.04 -13.56
C TYR A 1077 -29.01 -3.99 -14.30
N PRO A 1078 -30.10 -3.55 -13.65
CA PRO A 1078 -31.39 -3.43 -14.32
C PRO A 1078 -31.44 -2.25 -15.31
N TYR A 1079 -30.45 -1.36 -15.29
CA TYR A 1079 -30.28 -0.18 -16.14
C TYR A 1079 -28.97 -0.25 -16.95
N SER A 1080 -28.86 0.57 -17.99
CA SER A 1080 -27.62 0.81 -18.74
C SER A 1080 -26.83 2.01 -18.21
N ILE A 1081 -25.54 2.09 -18.57
CA ILE A 1081 -24.70 3.27 -18.34
C ILE A 1081 -25.34 4.51 -18.98
N ASP A 1082 -25.90 4.38 -20.18
CA ASP A 1082 -26.56 5.48 -20.89
C ASP A 1082 -27.75 6.02 -20.10
N GLU A 1083 -28.58 5.13 -19.53
CA GLU A 1083 -29.69 5.51 -18.66
C GLU A 1083 -29.20 6.19 -17.38
N LEU A 1084 -28.11 5.68 -16.78
CA LEU A 1084 -27.51 6.25 -15.60
C LEU A 1084 -26.94 7.66 -15.85
N LEU A 1085 -26.24 7.85 -16.97
CA LEU A 1085 -25.72 9.15 -17.41
C LEU A 1085 -26.84 10.16 -17.68
N ASN A 1086 -27.99 9.71 -18.19
CA ASN A 1086 -29.13 10.56 -18.48
C ASN A 1086 -29.99 10.87 -17.24
N CYS A 1087 -29.75 10.19 -16.11
CA CYS A 1087 -30.47 10.42 -14.86
C CYS A 1087 -29.86 11.60 -14.08
N GLN A 1088 -30.43 12.79 -14.26
CA GLN A 1088 -30.00 13.99 -13.55
C GLN A 1088 -30.27 13.91 -12.04
N GLU A 1089 -31.34 13.23 -11.63
CA GLU A 1089 -31.68 13.02 -10.21
C GLU A 1089 -30.57 12.27 -9.48
N PHE A 1090 -30.12 11.13 -10.04
CA PHE A 1090 -28.98 10.37 -9.52
C PHE A 1090 -27.72 11.22 -9.45
N SER A 1091 -27.37 11.87 -10.56
CA SER A 1091 -26.12 12.63 -10.66
C SER A 1091 -26.08 13.79 -9.66
N ASN A 1092 -27.17 14.55 -9.53
CA ASN A 1092 -27.27 15.66 -8.58
C ASN A 1092 -27.20 15.19 -7.13
N LYS A 1093 -27.92 14.11 -6.79
CA LYS A 1093 -27.95 13.56 -5.43
C LYS A 1093 -26.56 13.08 -5.01
N MET A 1094 -25.88 12.33 -5.87
CA MET A 1094 -24.53 11.84 -5.58
C MET A 1094 -23.51 12.97 -5.49
N LYS A 1095 -23.59 13.95 -6.40
CA LYS A 1095 -22.71 15.11 -6.34
C LYS A 1095 -22.90 15.86 -5.03
N MET A 1096 -24.14 16.17 -4.64
CA MET A 1096 -24.47 16.82 -3.37
C MET A 1096 -23.91 16.05 -2.16
N LEU A 1097 -24.06 14.73 -2.11
CA LEU A 1097 -23.47 13.91 -1.06
C LEU A 1097 -21.93 14.02 -1.04
N ALA A 1098 -21.27 13.99 -2.19
CA ALA A 1098 -19.83 14.16 -2.28
C ALA A 1098 -19.36 15.56 -1.84
N GLU A 1099 -20.07 16.64 -2.20
CA GLU A 1099 -19.66 18.01 -1.80
C GLU A 1099 -19.87 18.22 -0.29
N THR A 1100 -21.03 17.83 0.23
CA THR A 1100 -21.39 18.02 1.66
C THR A 1100 -20.52 17.19 2.60
N THR A 1101 -19.91 16.11 2.11
CA THR A 1101 -18.98 15.26 2.87
C THR A 1101 -17.51 15.49 2.50
N HIS A 1102 -17.20 16.52 1.70
CA HIS A 1102 -15.86 16.92 1.29
C HIS A 1102 -15.06 15.84 0.55
N ARG A 1103 -15.69 15.18 -0.42
CA ARG A 1103 -15.12 14.09 -1.25
C ARG A 1103 -15.00 14.38 -2.75
N LEU A 1104 -15.11 15.64 -3.17
CA LEU A 1104 -14.98 16.09 -4.56
C LEU A 1104 -13.54 16.40 -5.01
#